data_AF-A0A2S9AAK0-F1
#
_entry.id   AF-A0A2S9AAK0-F1
#
_cell.length_a   1.000
_cell.length_b   1.000
_cell.length_c   1.000
_cell.angle_alpha   90.00
_cell.angle_beta   90.00
_cell.angle_gamma   90.00
#
_symmetry.space_group_name_H-M   'P 1'
#
loop_
_entity.id
_entity.type
_entity.pdbx_description
1 polymer ?
#
loop_
_entity_poly.entity_id
_entity_poly.type
_entity_poly.pdbx_seq_one_letter_code
_entity_poly.pdbx_strand_id
1 'polypeptide(L)'
;MLALLAAAIVIPLTGLVATSAQAATPLSLRDPVKREIAQEIITSAENSHLNWYDYYDYIEDIDDGRGYTGGIVGFTSGTHDMLVLVENYTKKYPNNPLAKYISALRNVDGTESHAGLGTAFETAWKAEGKKPEFQRAQRDETKVQYFDPSVNLAISDKLGPLGQFAYYDAAVVHGFDGLEDIRTQAKKKATTPASGGNETTYLNAFLDARVVEMKKEAAHEDVSRIENAQRVWLNAGNLNLNTPLSWSVYGDPFSIPTDPTPRWPNDDGTTPTPTPTSTPTSTPTQNPGTATLISKNKPVTTSSSEGSGFEGAKAVDGNATSRWSSVEGVDPQWIRIDLGAGSKVDKVVLKWEAAYASKYRVEVSADGTTWTTLATEAAGNGGTDEFTNLNGTGRYLRIYGTARGTSYGYSLFEVEAYTLTSGGTPTATPTPTPTPTQTSTPTPTPTPTSTANPAATLISKNKPATTSSVESAEFDGAKAVDGNATSRWSSVEGVDPQWIRIDLGDGAKVNKVVLKWEAAYASKYRVEISADGTTWTTLATEAAGNGGTDEFTNLNGTGRYLRIYGTARGTAYGYSLFEVEAYGTAGSTPNPGTGFTVVAAGDIAGQGCTTRGKKVTGEFPSDCKHFETFDRAQAINPVFYITLGDMQYDDAKASDFSTVYAKSWGTVKGNTWPIPGNHETYDDYDNLDPKAYRDYFGNRATPQGKMYYSYDYSNWHFIALDSNTFTDQAQLNWLAADLASNTKQCVVAYMHHPAFSSGDHGNEPASQPVWKMLANANVELVLSGHDHDYERFNAMNASGAASSSGTVQIVSGLGGHEMRDFGNTKANSAKRINTAYGVSKLDFTDTSVTHSFVDIGGTVLDTNTITCH
;
A
#
# COMPACT_ATOMS: atom_id res chain seq x y z
N MET A 1 52.75 35.00 53.90
CA MET A 1 51.78 35.24 54.99
C MET A 1 50.46 34.60 54.57
N LEU A 2 50.00 33.60 55.36
CA LEU A 2 48.68 32.92 55.44
C LEU A 2 48.02 32.45 54.12
N ALA A 3 47.79 31.17 53.77
CA ALA A 3 47.46 29.90 54.44
C ALA A 3 45.98 29.69 54.86
N LEU A 4 45.42 28.57 54.33
CA LEU A 4 44.24 27.77 54.74
C LEU A 4 42.84 28.30 54.34
N LEU A 5 41.80 27.51 53.99
CA LEU A 5 41.51 26.06 54.05
C LEU A 5 40.21 25.79 53.24
N ALA A 6 40.09 24.69 52.50
CA ALA A 6 38.82 23.97 52.32
C ALA A 6 39.07 22.56 51.76
N ALA A 7 38.69 21.55 52.54
CA ALA A 7 38.93 20.13 52.31
C ALA A 7 37.98 19.54 51.26
N ALA A 8 38.50 18.66 50.41
CA ALA A 8 37.71 17.79 49.54
C ALA A 8 37.26 16.56 50.34
N ILE A 9 35.93 16.37 50.47
CA ILE A 9 35.32 15.15 50.99
C ILE A 9 35.04 14.24 49.79
N VAL A 10 35.64 13.05 49.79
CA VAL A 10 35.32 11.93 48.91
C VAL A 10 34.16 11.16 49.53
N ILE A 11 33.04 11.02 48.80
CA ILE A 11 31.96 10.07 49.11
C ILE A 11 31.90 9.06 47.96
N PRO A 12 31.88 7.74 48.22
CA PRO A 12 31.74 6.75 47.17
C PRO A 12 30.27 6.68 46.69
N LEU A 13 30.04 6.83 45.39
CA LEU A 13 28.74 6.55 44.77
C LEU A 13 28.52 5.03 44.77
N THR A 14 27.70 4.53 45.70
CA THR A 14 27.07 3.22 45.60
C THR A 14 25.96 3.27 44.54
N GLY A 15 25.99 2.33 43.60
CA GLY A 15 25.12 2.29 42.44
C GLY A 15 23.63 2.19 42.77
N LEU A 16 22.84 3.09 42.16
CA LEU A 16 21.47 2.79 41.79
C LEU A 16 21.49 2.26 40.36
N VAL A 17 21.18 0.98 40.20
CA VAL A 17 20.74 0.42 38.92
C VAL A 17 19.37 1.03 38.65
N ALA A 18 19.32 2.07 37.81
CA ALA A 18 18.07 2.51 37.22
C ALA A 18 17.63 1.42 36.24
N THR A 19 16.63 0.63 36.64
CA THR A 19 15.87 -0.20 35.70
C THR A 19 15.25 0.74 34.67
N SER A 20 15.77 0.72 33.45
CA SER A 20 15.09 1.34 32.32
C SER A 20 13.80 0.56 32.09
N ALA A 21 12.67 1.12 32.52
CA ALA A 21 11.37 0.64 32.09
C ALA A 21 11.32 0.72 30.55
N GLN A 22 11.22 -0.44 29.90
CA GLN A 22 10.95 -0.52 28.47
C GLN A 22 9.64 0.21 28.20
N ALA A 23 9.68 1.36 27.51
CA ALA A 23 8.48 2.11 27.18
C ALA A 23 7.55 1.24 26.32
N ALA A 24 6.32 1.02 26.77
CA ALA A 24 5.29 0.31 26.03
C ALA A 24 5.01 1.03 24.71
N THR A 25 4.88 0.28 23.61
CA THR A 25 4.35 0.79 22.33
C THR A 25 3.00 1.47 22.56
N PRO A 26 2.78 2.72 22.11
CA PRO A 26 1.48 3.36 22.29
C PRO A 26 0.40 2.60 21.51
N LEU A 27 -0.70 2.30 22.19
CA LEU A 27 -1.91 1.72 21.59
C LEU A 27 -2.51 2.73 20.59
N SER A 28 -3.05 2.24 19.48
CA SER A 28 -3.77 3.04 18.46
C SER A 28 -5.20 2.52 18.34
N LEU A 29 -6.12 3.38 17.91
CA LEU A 29 -7.49 2.98 17.55
C LEU A 29 -7.52 1.97 16.38
N ARG A 30 -6.41 1.82 15.64
CA ARG A 30 -6.23 0.77 14.61
C ARG A 30 -6.07 -0.63 15.17
N ASP A 31 -5.77 -0.77 16.46
CA ASP A 31 -5.82 -2.07 17.11
C ASP A 31 -7.22 -2.68 16.94
N PRO A 32 -7.36 -3.96 16.52
CA PRO A 32 -8.66 -4.55 16.23
C PRO A 32 -9.66 -4.45 17.39
N VAL A 33 -9.19 -4.63 18.64
CA VAL A 33 -10.05 -4.51 19.84
C VAL A 33 -10.46 -3.06 20.05
N LYS A 34 -9.54 -2.10 19.90
CA LYS A 34 -9.87 -0.67 20.01
C LYS A 34 -10.83 -0.21 18.91
N ARG A 35 -10.70 -0.74 17.71
CA ARG A 35 -11.60 -0.47 16.58
C ARG A 35 -13.00 -1.05 16.84
N GLU A 36 -13.08 -2.25 17.40
CA GLU A 36 -14.35 -2.85 17.81
C GLU A 36 -15.03 -1.98 18.89
N ILE A 37 -14.30 -1.60 19.94
CA ILE A 37 -14.79 -0.70 20.99
C ILE A 37 -15.30 0.62 20.40
N ALA A 38 -14.53 1.24 19.49
CA ALA A 38 -14.94 2.49 18.84
C ALA A 38 -16.27 2.34 18.09
N GLN A 39 -16.45 1.22 17.37
CA GLN A 39 -17.67 0.97 16.63
C GLN A 39 -18.87 0.70 17.54
N GLU A 40 -18.69 -0.05 18.64
CA GLU A 40 -19.75 -0.25 19.64
C GLU A 40 -20.18 1.06 20.30
N ILE A 41 -19.24 1.98 20.58
CA ILE A 41 -19.56 3.30 21.14
C ILE A 41 -20.34 4.14 20.13
N ILE A 42 -19.94 4.17 18.84
CA ILE A 42 -20.69 4.90 17.81
C ILE A 42 -22.11 4.37 17.71
N THR A 43 -22.31 3.05 17.62
CA THR A 43 -23.66 2.47 17.52
C THR A 43 -24.51 2.76 18.77
N SER A 44 -23.90 2.97 19.94
CA SER A 44 -24.68 3.43 21.12
C SER A 44 -25.26 4.82 20.93
N ALA A 45 -24.59 5.70 20.17
CA ALA A 45 -25.05 7.05 19.88
C ALA A 45 -25.92 7.14 18.61
N GLU A 46 -25.66 6.31 17.60
CA GLU A 46 -26.46 6.31 16.37
C GLU A 46 -27.73 5.46 16.50
N ASN A 47 -27.71 4.43 17.35
CA ASN A 47 -28.76 3.42 17.36
C ASN A 47 -29.17 2.89 18.75
N SER A 48 -28.69 3.53 19.83
CA SER A 48 -28.95 3.10 21.22
C SER A 48 -28.63 1.62 21.49
N HIS A 49 -27.61 1.06 20.84
CA HIS A 49 -27.20 -0.34 21.00
C HIS A 49 -25.69 -0.52 20.78
N LEU A 50 -25.07 -1.51 21.43
CA LEU A 50 -23.67 -1.88 21.16
C LEU A 50 -23.48 -2.82 19.97
N ASN A 51 -24.50 -3.58 19.55
CA ASN A 51 -24.32 -4.58 18.49
C ASN A 51 -24.42 -3.98 17.10
N TRP A 52 -23.37 -3.27 16.67
CA TRP A 52 -23.29 -2.64 15.35
C TRP A 52 -23.47 -3.60 14.16
N TYR A 53 -23.23 -4.90 14.36
CA TYR A 53 -23.37 -5.91 13.31
C TYR A 53 -24.83 -6.16 12.90
N ASP A 54 -25.80 -5.80 13.74
CA ASP A 54 -27.22 -5.97 13.44
C ASP A 54 -27.79 -4.78 12.64
N TYR A 55 -27.01 -3.71 12.42
CA TYR A 55 -27.49 -2.44 11.86
C TYR A 55 -27.11 -2.20 10.39
N TYR A 56 -26.53 -3.18 9.70
CA TYR A 56 -26.27 -3.06 8.26
C TYR A 56 -27.54 -2.83 7.43
N ASP A 57 -28.68 -3.35 7.90
CA ASP A 57 -29.97 -3.23 7.23
C ASP A 57 -30.87 -2.12 7.80
N TYR A 58 -30.37 -1.37 8.80
CA TYR A 58 -31.02 -0.18 9.35
C TYR A 58 -31.17 0.90 8.29
N ILE A 59 -32.36 1.48 8.19
CA ILE A 59 -32.71 2.61 7.31
C ILE A 59 -33.99 3.24 7.84
N GLU A 60 -33.95 4.53 8.11
CA GLU A 60 -35.05 5.33 8.64
C GLU A 60 -34.79 6.80 8.31
N ASP A 61 -35.83 7.58 8.05
CA ASP A 61 -35.72 9.03 8.17
C ASP A 61 -36.11 9.39 9.59
N ILE A 62 -35.14 9.95 10.32
CA ILE A 62 -35.28 10.31 11.73
C ILE A 62 -35.76 11.76 11.90
N ASP A 63 -36.25 12.38 10.83
CA ASP A 63 -36.78 13.74 10.77
C ASP A 63 -35.76 14.81 11.24
N ASP A 64 -34.48 14.58 10.94
CA ASP A 64 -33.36 15.45 11.31
C ASP A 64 -32.90 16.39 10.19
N GLY A 65 -33.58 16.35 9.04
CA GLY A 65 -33.28 17.15 7.85
C GLY A 65 -32.24 16.53 6.90
N ARG A 66 -31.80 15.28 7.14
CA ARG A 66 -30.83 14.56 6.28
C ARG A 66 -31.50 13.53 5.36
N GLY A 67 -32.82 13.40 5.45
CA GLY A 67 -33.59 12.35 4.79
C GLY A 67 -33.28 10.99 5.39
N TYR A 68 -33.24 9.94 4.58
CA TYR A 68 -32.91 8.61 5.08
C TYR A 68 -31.51 8.57 5.68
N THR A 69 -31.42 8.00 6.88
CA THR A 69 -30.20 7.61 7.60
C THR A 69 -30.16 6.08 7.71
N GLY A 70 -29.04 5.45 7.36
CA GLY A 70 -28.96 3.98 7.34
C GLY A 70 -27.58 3.38 7.44
N GLY A 71 -27.52 2.11 7.82
CA GLY A 71 -26.28 1.34 7.92
C GLY A 71 -25.47 1.61 9.19
N ILE A 72 -24.28 1.03 9.27
CA ILE A 72 -23.48 0.90 10.51
C ILE A 72 -22.91 2.22 11.09
N VAL A 73 -22.96 3.30 10.33
CA VAL A 73 -22.53 4.65 10.77
C VAL A 73 -23.54 5.74 10.42
N GLY A 74 -24.77 5.37 10.03
CA GLY A 74 -25.80 6.34 9.68
C GLY A 74 -25.52 7.11 8.39
N PHE A 75 -25.19 6.43 7.29
CA PHE A 75 -25.07 7.05 5.97
C PHE A 75 -26.36 7.76 5.62
N THR A 76 -26.32 8.99 5.09
CA THR A 76 -27.56 9.73 4.79
C THR A 76 -27.77 10.05 3.30
N SER A 77 -29.02 10.07 2.86
CA SER A 77 -29.35 10.44 1.48
C SER A 77 -29.11 11.91 1.18
N GLY A 78 -29.16 12.78 2.20
CA GLY A 78 -28.99 14.22 2.06
C GLY A 78 -27.55 14.73 2.23
N THR A 79 -26.62 13.89 2.71
CA THR A 79 -25.22 14.28 2.98
C THR A 79 -24.19 13.61 2.07
N HIS A 80 -24.59 13.20 0.86
CA HIS A 80 -23.75 12.61 -0.19
C HIS A 80 -23.18 11.20 0.07
N ASP A 81 -22.89 10.84 1.31
CA ASP A 81 -22.25 9.59 1.71
C ASP A 81 -23.07 8.33 1.39
N MET A 82 -24.41 8.34 1.54
CA MET A 82 -25.24 7.20 1.09
C MET A 82 -25.18 7.01 -0.43
N LEU A 83 -25.15 8.11 -1.20
CA LEU A 83 -24.99 8.05 -2.64
C LEU A 83 -23.64 7.42 -3.02
N VAL A 84 -22.55 7.86 -2.40
CA VAL A 84 -21.21 7.32 -2.67
C VAL A 84 -21.14 5.83 -2.33
N LEU A 85 -21.68 5.42 -1.18
CA LEU A 85 -21.77 4.00 -0.80
C LEU A 85 -22.50 3.17 -1.86
N VAL A 86 -23.68 3.62 -2.32
CA VAL A 86 -24.48 2.86 -3.30
C VAL A 86 -23.82 2.84 -4.67
N GLU A 87 -23.16 3.93 -5.09
CA GLU A 87 -22.38 3.98 -6.33
C GLU A 87 -21.18 3.01 -6.27
N ASN A 88 -20.41 3.02 -5.19
CA ASN A 88 -19.25 2.15 -5.01
C ASN A 88 -19.65 0.68 -4.89
N TYR A 89 -20.74 0.39 -4.19
CA TYR A 89 -21.33 -0.94 -4.15
C TYR A 89 -21.74 -1.41 -5.55
N THR A 90 -22.38 -0.54 -6.34
CA THR A 90 -22.84 -0.84 -7.70
C THR A 90 -21.69 -1.03 -8.68
N LYS A 91 -20.58 -0.30 -8.55
CA LYS A 91 -19.37 -0.54 -9.36
C LYS A 91 -18.85 -1.99 -9.21
N LYS A 92 -18.86 -2.52 -7.97
CA LYS A 92 -18.41 -3.89 -7.67
C LYS A 92 -19.49 -4.93 -7.99
N TYR A 93 -20.76 -4.59 -7.81
CA TYR A 93 -21.91 -5.48 -8.00
C TYR A 93 -23.00 -4.82 -8.87
N PRO A 94 -22.81 -4.72 -10.20
CA PRO A 94 -23.68 -3.91 -11.08
C PRO A 94 -25.16 -4.28 -11.09
N ASN A 95 -25.50 -5.54 -10.79
CA ASN A 95 -26.86 -6.06 -10.82
C ASN A 95 -27.57 -6.00 -9.46
N ASN A 96 -27.03 -5.26 -8.49
CA ASN A 96 -27.64 -5.17 -7.16
C ASN A 96 -28.97 -4.36 -7.20
N PRO A 97 -29.97 -4.71 -6.36
CA PRO A 97 -31.24 -4.01 -6.22
C PRO A 97 -31.18 -2.51 -5.90
N LEU A 98 -30.08 -1.99 -5.33
CA LEU A 98 -29.92 -0.57 -5.03
C LEU A 98 -29.48 0.25 -6.25
N ALA A 99 -28.88 -0.37 -7.27
CA ALA A 99 -28.34 0.29 -8.47
C ALA A 99 -29.36 1.19 -9.18
N LYS A 100 -30.63 0.76 -9.25
CA LYS A 100 -31.71 1.51 -9.91
C LYS A 100 -32.11 2.81 -9.18
N TYR A 101 -31.67 2.98 -7.93
CA TYR A 101 -31.96 4.17 -7.12
C TYR A 101 -30.86 5.23 -7.18
N ILE A 102 -29.71 4.98 -7.83
CA ILE A 102 -28.60 5.95 -7.92
C ILE A 102 -29.07 7.29 -8.49
N SER A 103 -29.87 7.29 -9.56
CA SER A 103 -30.39 8.55 -10.13
C SER A 103 -31.32 9.29 -9.17
N ALA A 104 -32.09 8.57 -8.35
CA ALA A 104 -32.94 9.19 -7.33
C ALA A 104 -32.09 9.74 -6.18
N LEU A 105 -31.11 8.98 -5.70
CA LEU A 105 -30.14 9.40 -4.69
C LEU A 105 -29.41 10.67 -5.12
N ARG A 106 -28.92 10.76 -6.37
CA ARG A 106 -28.31 11.98 -6.93
C ARG A 106 -29.24 13.19 -6.97
N ASN A 107 -30.54 12.96 -7.16
CA ASN A 107 -31.52 14.05 -7.24
C ASN A 107 -31.91 14.58 -5.86
N VAL A 108 -31.88 13.72 -4.83
CA VAL A 108 -32.24 14.11 -3.46
C VAL A 108 -31.02 14.51 -2.62
N ASP A 109 -29.80 14.21 -3.10
CA ASP A 109 -28.55 14.61 -2.47
C ASP A 109 -28.51 16.11 -2.16
N GLY A 110 -28.07 16.47 -0.94
CA GLY A 110 -28.15 17.82 -0.40
C GLY A 110 -29.51 18.24 0.14
N THR A 111 -30.50 17.34 0.20
CA THR A 111 -31.86 17.62 0.71
C THR A 111 -32.42 16.49 1.58
N GLU A 112 -33.49 16.77 2.34
CA GLU A 112 -34.26 15.76 3.10
C GLU A 112 -35.28 14.98 2.22
N SER A 113 -35.24 15.13 0.89
CA SER A 113 -36.29 14.59 0.02
C SER A 113 -36.22 13.07 -0.15
N HIS A 114 -37.39 12.41 -0.19
CA HIS A 114 -37.51 10.99 -0.54
C HIS A 114 -37.93 10.74 -1.99
N ALA A 115 -37.88 11.75 -2.85
CA ALA A 115 -38.36 11.67 -4.22
C ALA A 115 -37.63 10.57 -5.02
N GLY A 116 -38.37 9.54 -5.43
CA GLY A 116 -37.84 8.41 -6.21
C GLY A 116 -37.22 7.26 -5.39
N LEU A 117 -37.23 7.36 -4.05
CA LEU A 117 -36.75 6.32 -3.12
C LEU A 117 -37.93 5.54 -2.51
N GLY A 118 -38.52 6.08 -1.43
CA GLY A 118 -39.67 5.54 -0.70
C GLY A 118 -39.50 4.11 -0.18
N THR A 119 -40.62 3.47 0.18
CA THR A 119 -40.66 2.11 0.75
C THR A 119 -39.96 1.05 -0.11
N ALA A 120 -39.91 1.25 -1.43
CA ALA A 120 -39.21 0.34 -2.34
C ALA A 120 -37.69 0.40 -2.15
N PHE A 121 -37.14 1.60 -1.93
CA PHE A 121 -35.73 1.79 -1.58
C PHE A 121 -35.42 1.19 -0.21
N GLU A 122 -36.25 1.46 0.81
CA GLU A 122 -36.09 0.87 2.15
C GLU A 122 -36.08 -0.67 2.10
N THR A 123 -36.98 -1.26 1.30
CA THR A 123 -37.06 -2.71 1.14
C THR A 123 -35.79 -3.26 0.45
N ALA A 124 -35.29 -2.56 -0.57
CA ALA A 124 -34.04 -2.93 -1.24
C ALA A 124 -32.84 -2.80 -0.30
N TRP A 125 -32.75 -1.72 0.48
CA TRP A 125 -31.71 -1.51 1.47
C TRP A 125 -31.71 -2.62 2.52
N LYS A 126 -32.89 -2.92 3.09
CA LYS A 126 -33.04 -3.98 4.08
C LYS A 126 -32.66 -5.37 3.54
N ALA A 127 -32.93 -5.62 2.26
CA ALA A 127 -32.54 -6.86 1.60
C ALA A 127 -31.02 -6.93 1.34
N GLU A 128 -30.42 -5.84 0.86
CA GLU A 128 -28.97 -5.78 0.63
C GLU A 128 -28.17 -5.79 1.93
N GLY A 129 -28.66 -5.16 3.01
CA GLY A 129 -27.98 -5.12 4.32
C GLY A 129 -27.71 -6.49 4.93
N LYS A 130 -28.43 -7.53 4.46
CA LYS A 130 -28.25 -8.92 4.86
C LYS A 130 -27.19 -9.66 4.05
N LYS A 131 -26.68 -9.05 2.98
CA LYS A 131 -25.72 -9.66 2.06
C LYS A 131 -24.28 -9.33 2.48
N PRO A 132 -23.37 -10.31 2.55
CA PRO A 132 -21.96 -10.09 2.90
C PRO A 132 -21.27 -9.02 2.05
N GLU A 133 -21.68 -8.88 0.79
CA GLU A 133 -21.15 -7.92 -0.18
C GLU A 133 -21.46 -6.47 0.20
N PHE A 134 -22.71 -6.17 0.55
CA PHE A 134 -23.11 -4.81 0.94
C PHE A 134 -22.63 -4.49 2.36
N GLN A 135 -22.60 -5.48 3.26
CA GLN A 135 -21.97 -5.34 4.57
C GLN A 135 -20.48 -4.98 4.44
N ARG A 136 -19.77 -5.60 3.49
CA ARG A 136 -18.38 -5.22 3.19
C ARG A 136 -18.29 -3.81 2.61
N ALA A 137 -19.17 -3.45 1.67
CA ALA A 137 -19.19 -2.11 1.09
C ALA A 137 -19.39 -1.02 2.17
N GLN A 138 -20.30 -1.23 3.13
CA GLN A 138 -20.50 -0.30 4.24
C GLN A 138 -19.25 -0.15 5.12
N ARG A 139 -18.55 -1.26 5.43
CA ARG A 139 -17.29 -1.20 6.20
C ARG A 139 -16.17 -0.50 5.42
N ASP A 140 -16.02 -0.82 4.14
CA ASP A 140 -15.01 -0.21 3.27
C ASP A 140 -15.23 1.31 3.19
N GLU A 141 -16.48 1.74 2.97
CA GLU A 141 -16.83 3.16 2.87
C GLU A 141 -16.64 3.87 4.21
N THR A 142 -17.07 3.25 5.32
CA THR A 142 -16.84 3.79 6.67
C THR A 142 -15.35 4.03 6.93
N LYS A 143 -14.51 3.09 6.47
CA LYS A 143 -13.05 3.18 6.62
C LYS A 143 -12.46 4.33 5.81
N VAL A 144 -12.85 4.44 4.54
CA VAL A 144 -12.30 5.41 3.58
C VAL A 144 -12.76 6.83 3.89
N GLN A 145 -14.04 7.02 4.24
CA GLN A 145 -14.62 8.36 4.44
C GLN A 145 -14.35 8.93 5.83
N TYR A 146 -14.41 8.08 6.87
CA TYR A 146 -14.40 8.57 8.26
C TYR A 146 -13.19 8.05 9.04
N PHE A 147 -13.02 6.73 9.16
CA PHE A 147 -12.07 6.15 10.11
C PHE A 147 -10.60 6.46 9.77
N ASP A 148 -10.13 6.11 8.58
CA ASP A 148 -8.72 6.30 8.23
C ASP A 148 -8.31 7.79 8.19
N PRO A 149 -9.07 8.69 7.54
CA PRO A 149 -8.75 10.12 7.56
C PRO A 149 -8.69 10.71 8.97
N SER A 150 -9.70 10.41 9.82
CA SER A 150 -9.78 10.97 11.17
C SER A 150 -8.69 10.44 12.11
N VAL A 151 -8.41 9.13 12.06
CA VAL A 151 -7.34 8.50 12.84
C VAL A 151 -5.98 8.99 12.37
N ASN A 152 -5.75 9.14 11.07
CA ASN A 152 -4.51 9.73 10.54
C ASN A 152 -4.32 11.17 11.02
N LEU A 153 -5.39 11.97 10.98
CA LEU A 153 -5.35 13.37 11.44
C LEU A 153 -5.07 13.45 12.95
N ALA A 154 -5.71 12.61 13.77
CA ALA A 154 -5.48 12.52 15.20
C ALA A 154 -4.05 12.07 15.55
N ILE A 155 -3.50 11.10 14.79
CA ILE A 155 -2.11 10.67 14.92
C ILE A 155 -1.15 11.81 14.56
N SER A 156 -1.46 12.62 13.55
CA SER A 156 -0.67 13.81 13.20
C SER A 156 -0.61 14.85 14.32
N ASP A 157 -1.66 14.90 15.16
CA ASP A 157 -1.71 15.73 16.37
C ASP A 157 -1.12 15.04 17.62
N LYS A 158 -0.60 13.81 17.46
CA LYS A 158 -0.08 12.92 18.52
C LYS A 158 -1.11 12.62 19.62
N LEU A 159 -2.35 12.37 19.23
CA LEU A 159 -3.41 11.94 20.14
C LEU A 159 -3.40 10.41 20.34
N GLY A 160 -3.65 9.97 21.57
CA GLY A 160 -3.87 8.56 21.93
C GLY A 160 -5.24 8.05 21.47
N PRO A 161 -5.58 6.78 21.77
CA PRO A 161 -6.83 6.15 21.32
C PRO A 161 -8.11 6.93 21.62
N LEU A 162 -8.24 7.56 22.80
CA LEU A 162 -9.42 8.37 23.11
C LEU A 162 -9.53 9.61 22.20
N GLY A 163 -8.41 10.27 21.91
CA GLY A 163 -8.40 11.42 21.00
C GLY A 163 -8.61 11.03 19.54
N GLN A 164 -8.07 9.88 19.12
CA GLN A 164 -8.38 9.27 17.82
C GLN A 164 -9.87 8.95 17.70
N PHE A 165 -10.48 8.39 18.75
CA PHE A 165 -11.91 8.15 18.80
C PHE A 165 -12.72 9.45 18.73
N ALA A 166 -12.32 10.49 19.47
CA ALA A 166 -13.01 11.78 19.45
C ALA A 166 -13.03 12.43 18.05
N TYR A 167 -11.95 12.28 17.27
CA TYR A 167 -11.91 12.74 15.88
C TYR A 167 -12.80 11.88 14.98
N TYR A 168 -12.74 10.56 15.13
CA TYR A 168 -13.57 9.64 14.35
C TYR A 168 -15.07 9.89 14.58
N ASP A 169 -15.48 9.97 15.84
CA ASP A 169 -16.86 10.25 16.23
C ASP A 169 -17.34 11.63 15.74
N ALA A 170 -16.45 12.64 15.71
CA ALA A 170 -16.77 13.95 15.13
C ALA A 170 -16.93 13.88 13.61
N ALA A 171 -16.09 13.12 12.90
CA ALA A 171 -16.21 12.95 11.45
C ALA A 171 -17.50 12.22 11.06
N VAL A 172 -17.95 11.25 11.86
CA VAL A 172 -19.23 10.55 11.63
C VAL A 172 -20.40 11.53 11.73
N VAL A 173 -20.40 12.43 12.71
CA VAL A 173 -21.54 13.35 12.95
C VAL A 173 -21.51 14.58 12.04
N HIS A 174 -20.32 15.13 11.75
CA HIS A 174 -20.17 16.43 11.11
C HIS A 174 -19.50 16.35 9.72
N GLY A 175 -19.20 15.14 9.23
CA GLY A 175 -18.32 14.95 8.08
C GLY A 175 -16.86 15.32 8.39
N PHE A 176 -15.97 15.03 7.43
CA PHE A 176 -14.53 15.31 7.61
C PHE A 176 -14.24 16.82 7.66
N ASP A 177 -14.91 17.62 6.84
CA ASP A 177 -14.77 19.09 6.85
C ASP A 177 -15.20 19.68 8.20
N GLY A 178 -16.31 19.20 8.77
CA GLY A 178 -16.77 19.61 10.10
C GLY A 178 -15.79 19.22 11.21
N LEU A 179 -15.17 18.03 11.12
CA LEU A 179 -14.05 17.66 12.00
C LEU A 179 -12.89 18.65 11.88
N GLU A 180 -12.49 19.04 10.66
CA GLU A 180 -11.40 20.00 10.45
C GLU A 180 -11.71 21.39 11.03
N ASP A 181 -12.96 21.84 10.93
CA ASP A 181 -13.43 23.09 11.52
C ASP A 181 -13.40 23.05 13.05
N ILE A 182 -13.93 21.98 13.66
CA ILE A 182 -13.88 21.76 15.12
C ILE A 182 -12.43 21.72 15.59
N ARG A 183 -11.57 20.98 14.88
CA ARG A 183 -10.12 20.90 15.15
C ARG A 183 -9.47 22.28 15.06
N THR A 184 -9.81 23.07 14.05
CA THR A 184 -9.29 24.44 13.89
C THR A 184 -9.71 25.35 15.05
N GLN A 185 -10.96 25.23 15.52
CA GLN A 185 -11.44 25.95 16.69
C GLN A 185 -10.73 25.50 17.99
N ALA A 186 -10.49 24.19 18.15
CA ALA A 186 -9.76 23.63 19.28
C ALA A 186 -8.33 24.16 19.36
N LYS A 187 -7.63 24.19 18.22
CA LYS A 187 -6.25 24.67 18.10
C LYS A 187 -6.07 26.16 18.42
N LYS A 188 -7.15 26.96 18.34
CA LYS A 188 -7.15 28.35 18.80
C LYS A 188 -7.15 28.46 20.33
N LYS A 189 -7.64 27.43 21.04
CA LYS A 189 -7.80 27.41 22.50
C LYS A 189 -6.71 26.59 23.20
N ALA A 190 -6.18 25.55 22.58
CA ALA A 190 -5.14 24.70 23.15
C ALA A 190 -4.20 24.17 22.07
N THR A 191 -2.91 24.07 22.41
CA THR A 191 -1.87 23.50 21.55
C THR A 191 -2.01 21.97 21.49
N THR A 192 -1.82 21.37 20.31
CA THR A 192 -1.84 19.90 20.16
C THR A 192 -0.60 19.27 20.80
N PRO A 193 -0.65 17.99 21.21
CA PRO A 193 0.54 17.25 21.65
C PRO A 193 1.67 17.22 20.62
N ALA A 194 1.34 17.17 19.32
CA ALA A 194 2.33 17.31 18.24
C ALA A 194 3.14 18.61 18.32
N SER A 195 2.52 19.70 18.78
CA SER A 195 3.14 21.02 18.96
C SER A 195 3.58 21.28 20.42
N GLY A 196 3.71 20.23 21.23
CA GLY A 196 4.18 20.31 22.62
C GLY A 196 3.12 20.63 23.67
N GLY A 197 1.83 20.61 23.31
CA GLY A 197 0.72 20.80 24.23
C GLY A 197 0.37 19.55 25.05
N ASN A 198 -0.41 19.73 26.13
CA ASN A 198 -0.93 18.60 26.90
C ASN A 198 -2.18 18.00 26.23
N GLU A 199 -2.21 16.67 26.09
CA GLU A 199 -3.31 15.96 25.40
C GLU A 199 -4.67 16.18 26.08
N THR A 200 -4.75 16.07 27.40
CA THR A 200 -6.01 16.31 28.14
C THR A 200 -6.50 17.73 27.98
N THR A 201 -5.60 18.72 27.98
CA THR A 201 -5.96 20.12 27.71
C THR A 201 -6.49 20.30 26.29
N TYR A 202 -5.81 19.71 25.30
CA TYR A 202 -6.23 19.79 23.91
C TYR A 202 -7.59 19.11 23.67
N LEU A 203 -7.78 17.89 24.19
CA LEU A 203 -9.03 17.14 24.04
C LEU A 203 -10.20 17.85 24.73
N ASN A 204 -9.98 18.53 25.87
CA ASN A 204 -11.03 19.36 26.45
C ASN A 204 -11.42 20.52 25.51
N ALA A 205 -10.45 21.22 24.94
CA ALA A 205 -10.71 22.30 23.98
C ALA A 205 -11.42 21.78 22.71
N PHE A 206 -11.08 20.58 22.25
CA PHE A 206 -11.71 19.93 21.10
C PHE A 206 -13.16 19.56 21.39
N LEU A 207 -13.42 18.85 22.49
CA LEU A 207 -14.79 18.46 22.86
C LEU A 207 -15.67 19.69 23.16
N ASP A 208 -15.10 20.77 23.72
CA ASP A 208 -15.82 22.04 23.91
C ASP A 208 -16.20 22.71 22.57
N ALA A 209 -15.29 22.72 21.60
CA ALA A 209 -15.58 23.21 20.25
C ALA A 209 -16.66 22.36 19.58
N ARG A 210 -16.61 21.04 19.78
CA ARG A 210 -17.59 20.11 19.23
C ARG A 210 -18.99 20.30 19.84
N VAL A 211 -19.10 20.51 21.15
CA VAL A 211 -20.38 20.83 21.81
C VAL A 211 -21.00 22.10 21.23
N VAL A 212 -20.18 23.11 20.90
CA VAL A 212 -20.65 24.33 20.24
C VAL A 212 -21.16 24.01 18.84
N GLU A 213 -20.45 23.16 18.09
CA GLU A 213 -20.85 22.75 16.74
C GLU A 213 -22.19 22.00 16.75
N MET A 214 -22.32 20.96 17.59
CA MET A 214 -23.55 20.19 17.72
C MET A 214 -24.77 21.06 18.05
N LYS A 215 -24.62 22.07 18.92
CA LYS A 215 -25.73 22.95 19.30
C LYS A 215 -26.19 23.92 18.20
N LYS A 216 -25.52 23.99 17.05
CA LYS A 216 -26.00 24.77 15.89
C LYS A 216 -27.16 24.11 15.18
N GLU A 217 -27.30 22.79 15.32
CA GLU A 217 -28.32 21.99 14.66
C GLU A 217 -29.29 21.44 15.70
N ALA A 218 -30.59 21.71 15.55
CA ALA A 218 -31.60 21.27 16.52
C ALA A 218 -31.61 19.73 16.67
N ALA A 219 -31.33 19.00 15.59
CA ALA A 219 -31.18 17.55 15.59
C ALA A 219 -30.01 17.02 16.44
N HIS A 220 -29.04 17.87 16.79
CA HIS A 220 -27.84 17.52 17.56
C HIS A 220 -27.79 18.23 18.92
N GLU A 221 -28.92 18.73 19.42
CA GLU A 221 -28.95 19.47 20.69
C GLU A 221 -28.51 18.62 21.91
N ASP A 222 -28.75 17.30 21.84
CA ASP A 222 -28.27 16.34 22.83
C ASP A 222 -26.78 16.06 22.61
N VAL A 223 -25.96 16.47 23.59
CA VAL A 223 -24.50 16.31 23.57
C VAL A 223 -24.02 15.20 24.51
N SER A 224 -24.89 14.27 24.91
CA SER A 224 -24.55 13.18 25.85
C SER A 224 -23.45 12.25 25.34
N ARG A 225 -23.33 12.03 24.02
CA ARG A 225 -22.20 11.31 23.41
C ARG A 225 -20.84 11.95 23.70
N ILE A 226 -20.83 13.24 24.03
CA ILE A 226 -19.64 13.96 24.48
C ILE A 226 -19.61 13.99 26.00
N GLU A 227 -20.59 14.63 26.64
CA GLU A 227 -20.52 14.98 28.07
C GLU A 227 -20.68 13.78 29.00
N ASN A 228 -21.44 12.77 28.58
CA ASN A 228 -21.72 11.58 29.38
C ASN A 228 -20.96 10.33 28.90
N ALA A 229 -20.05 10.48 27.92
CA ALA A 229 -19.18 9.41 27.42
C ALA A 229 -17.71 9.87 27.24
N GLN A 230 -17.38 10.56 26.14
CA GLN A 230 -15.99 10.96 25.85
C GLN A 230 -15.36 11.79 26.97
N ARG A 231 -16.11 12.75 27.53
CA ARG A 231 -15.67 13.59 28.65
C ARG A 231 -15.48 12.79 29.93
N VAL A 232 -16.31 11.78 30.17
CA VAL A 232 -16.20 10.89 31.33
C VAL A 232 -14.86 10.14 31.30
N TRP A 233 -14.50 9.55 30.16
CA TRP A 233 -13.24 8.82 30.01
C TRP A 233 -12.02 9.76 30.03
N LEU A 234 -12.16 10.95 29.46
CA LEU A 234 -11.11 11.98 29.50
C LEU A 234 -10.83 12.42 30.94
N ASN A 235 -11.88 12.70 31.72
CA ASN A 235 -11.77 13.10 33.12
C ASN A 235 -11.21 11.97 34.01
N ALA A 236 -11.46 10.72 33.65
CA ALA A 236 -10.88 9.55 34.30
C ALA A 236 -9.40 9.29 33.90
N GLY A 237 -8.84 10.09 32.98
CA GLY A 237 -7.48 9.91 32.47
C GLY A 237 -7.32 8.70 31.55
N ASN A 238 -8.42 8.13 31.05
CA ASN A 238 -8.42 6.95 30.19
C ASN A 238 -8.10 7.31 28.72
N LEU A 239 -6.94 7.95 28.48
CA LEU A 239 -6.50 8.38 27.16
C LEU A 239 -6.29 7.21 26.17
N ASN A 240 -6.14 5.99 26.70
CA ASN A 240 -5.97 4.76 25.92
C ASN A 240 -7.28 4.03 25.61
N LEU A 241 -8.44 4.56 26.05
CA LEU A 241 -9.75 3.95 25.83
C LEU A 241 -9.78 2.47 26.27
N ASN A 242 -9.24 2.18 27.46
CA ASN A 242 -9.16 0.84 28.04
C ASN A 242 -10.48 0.45 28.69
N THR A 243 -10.85 -0.82 28.56
CA THR A 243 -11.96 -1.41 29.32
C THR A 243 -11.56 -1.61 30.79
N PRO A 244 -12.52 -1.60 31.74
CA PRO A 244 -13.96 -1.41 31.54
C PRO A 244 -14.33 0.03 31.16
N LEU A 245 -15.29 0.16 30.24
CA LEU A 245 -15.92 1.44 29.87
C LEU A 245 -17.37 1.44 30.35
N SER A 246 -17.83 2.57 30.88
CA SER A 246 -19.24 2.81 31.21
C SER A 246 -19.57 4.25 30.86
N TRP A 247 -20.74 4.45 30.25
CA TRP A 247 -21.22 5.76 29.81
C TRP A 247 -22.74 5.75 29.67
N SER A 248 -23.31 6.90 29.32
CA SER A 248 -24.72 6.98 28.91
C SER A 248 -24.90 7.90 27.73
N VAL A 249 -25.76 7.55 26.79
CA VAL A 249 -26.17 8.41 25.67
C VAL A 249 -27.70 8.44 25.67
N TYR A 250 -28.30 9.62 25.49
CA TYR A 250 -29.76 9.84 25.56
C TYR A 250 -30.44 9.39 26.88
N GLY A 251 -29.65 9.26 27.95
CA GLY A 251 -30.10 8.75 29.25
C GLY A 251 -30.01 7.23 29.40
N ASP A 252 -29.72 6.49 28.33
CA ASP A 252 -29.56 5.04 28.36
C ASP A 252 -28.13 4.66 28.80
N PRO A 253 -27.97 3.74 29.78
CA PRO A 253 -26.67 3.31 30.24
C PRO A 253 -26.07 2.22 29.33
N PHE A 254 -24.78 2.36 29.02
CA PHE A 254 -23.99 1.38 28.27
C PHE A 254 -22.71 1.01 29.01
N SER A 255 -22.23 -0.22 28.78
CA SER A 255 -20.96 -0.68 29.35
C SER A 255 -20.27 -1.72 28.46
N ILE A 256 -18.95 -1.60 28.34
CA ILE A 256 -18.07 -2.62 27.79
C ILE A 256 -17.17 -3.09 28.94
N PRO A 257 -17.52 -4.18 29.65
CA PRO A 257 -16.85 -4.57 30.89
C PRO A 257 -15.45 -5.17 30.64
N THR A 258 -15.23 -5.75 29.48
CA THR A 258 -13.97 -6.36 29.03
C THR A 258 -13.81 -6.15 27.54
N ASP A 259 -12.57 -6.27 27.04
CA ASP A 259 -12.25 -6.14 25.63
C ASP A 259 -13.16 -7.04 24.75
N PRO A 260 -13.92 -6.46 23.80
CA PRO A 260 -14.83 -7.22 22.96
C PRO A 260 -14.06 -8.02 21.92
N THR A 261 -14.71 -9.06 21.41
CA THR A 261 -14.20 -9.80 20.27
C THR A 261 -14.31 -8.94 19.02
N PRO A 262 -13.20 -8.62 18.32
CA PRO A 262 -13.31 -7.81 17.13
C PRO A 262 -14.02 -8.58 16.03
N ARG A 263 -15.10 -7.99 15.51
CA ARG A 263 -15.93 -8.54 14.43
C ARG A 263 -15.64 -7.85 13.10
N TRP A 264 -15.06 -6.65 13.14
CA TRP A 264 -14.61 -5.94 11.95
C TRP A 264 -13.34 -6.58 11.36
N PRO A 265 -13.39 -7.20 10.16
CA PRO A 265 -12.25 -7.87 9.52
C PRO A 265 -10.95 -7.04 9.49
N ASN A 266 -9.80 -7.70 9.61
CA ASN A 266 -8.53 -7.03 9.39
C ASN A 266 -8.45 -6.46 7.96
N ASP A 267 -7.54 -5.51 7.73
CA ASP A 267 -7.40 -4.82 6.43
C ASP A 267 -7.04 -5.79 5.27
N ASP A 268 -6.63 -7.02 5.59
CA ASP A 268 -6.39 -8.14 4.65
C ASP A 268 -7.65 -8.99 4.36
N GLY A 269 -8.81 -8.64 4.93
CA GLY A 269 -10.08 -9.33 4.76
C GLY A 269 -10.30 -10.55 5.66
N THR A 270 -9.37 -10.88 6.55
CA THR A 270 -9.51 -11.96 7.53
C THR A 270 -10.41 -11.57 8.70
N THR A 271 -11.21 -12.50 9.22
CA THR A 271 -11.98 -12.26 10.45
C THR A 271 -11.01 -12.11 11.63
N PRO A 272 -11.16 -11.11 12.51
CA PRO A 272 -10.24 -10.93 13.62
C PRO A 272 -10.48 -12.03 14.63
N THR A 273 -9.44 -12.76 15.01
CA THR A 273 -9.56 -13.74 16.09
C THR A 273 -9.47 -12.99 17.42
N PRO A 274 -10.49 -13.04 18.29
CA PRO A 274 -10.34 -12.57 19.65
C PRO A 274 -9.31 -13.41 20.39
N THR A 275 -8.58 -12.78 21.30
CA THR A 275 -7.81 -13.51 22.32
C THR A 275 -8.80 -14.06 23.35
N PRO A 276 -9.01 -15.37 23.53
CA PRO A 276 -9.99 -15.86 24.50
C PRO A 276 -9.34 -16.17 25.85
N THR A 277 -9.90 -15.56 26.90
CA THR A 277 -9.84 -16.03 28.28
C THR A 277 -10.91 -17.15 28.48
N SER A 278 -10.46 -18.40 28.67
CA SER A 278 -11.10 -19.65 29.20
C SER A 278 -12.64 -19.90 29.23
N THR A 279 -13.12 -20.83 28.37
CA THR A 279 -14.07 -22.03 28.44
C THR A 279 -15.28 -22.12 29.43
N PRO A 280 -16.39 -22.93 29.25
CA PRO A 280 -16.62 -24.07 28.29
C PRO A 280 -18.02 -24.28 27.59
N THR A 281 -17.95 -24.80 26.35
CA THR A 281 -18.73 -25.87 25.62
C THR A 281 -20.28 -25.91 25.50
N SER A 282 -20.82 -25.94 24.25
CA SER A 282 -21.30 -27.17 23.53
C SER A 282 -22.03 -26.89 22.20
N THR A 283 -21.73 -27.72 21.20
CA THR A 283 -22.19 -27.70 19.78
C THR A 283 -23.38 -28.65 19.55
N PRO A 284 -24.05 -28.59 18.37
CA PRO A 284 -24.20 -29.82 17.55
C PRO A 284 -24.00 -29.58 16.04
N THR A 285 -22.98 -30.14 15.37
CA THR A 285 -22.79 -31.50 14.74
C THR A 285 -23.21 -31.62 13.26
N GLN A 286 -22.23 -32.01 12.41
CA GLN A 286 -22.44 -32.91 11.26
C GLN A 286 -21.53 -34.16 11.44
N ASN A 287 -22.01 -35.32 11.01
CA ASN A 287 -21.46 -36.66 11.29
C ASN A 287 -20.14 -36.95 10.51
N PRO A 288 -19.23 -37.79 11.04
CA PRO A 288 -17.81 -37.82 10.71
C PRO A 288 -17.44 -38.84 9.63
N GLY A 289 -16.50 -38.46 8.75
CA GLY A 289 -15.70 -39.41 7.99
C GLY A 289 -14.81 -40.25 8.93
N THR A 290 -14.43 -41.45 8.49
CA THR A 290 -13.57 -42.33 9.30
C THR A 290 -12.17 -41.75 9.42
N ALA A 291 -11.74 -41.39 10.63
CA ALA A 291 -10.41 -40.83 10.89
C ALA A 291 -9.36 -41.93 11.07
N THR A 292 -8.29 -41.89 10.27
CA THR A 292 -7.16 -42.83 10.33
C THR A 292 -5.91 -42.11 10.84
N LEU A 293 -5.32 -42.58 11.95
CA LEU A 293 -4.07 -42.05 12.52
C LEU A 293 -2.87 -42.48 11.67
N ILE A 294 -2.17 -41.51 11.08
CA ILE A 294 -1.06 -41.73 10.13
C ILE A 294 0.32 -41.39 10.69
N SER A 295 0.43 -40.74 11.85
CA SER A 295 1.72 -40.43 12.50
C SER A 295 2.28 -41.53 13.40
N LYS A 296 1.45 -42.49 13.84
CA LYS A 296 1.86 -43.49 14.85
C LYS A 296 3.03 -44.36 14.39
N ASN A 297 4.05 -44.47 15.24
CA ASN A 297 5.29 -45.23 15.03
C ASN A 297 6.07 -44.83 13.76
N LYS A 298 5.87 -43.60 13.26
CA LYS A 298 6.59 -43.09 12.10
C LYS A 298 7.99 -42.59 12.48
N PRO A 299 8.97 -42.62 11.55
CA PRO A 299 10.29 -42.05 11.82
C PRO A 299 10.20 -40.56 12.17
N VAL A 300 10.92 -40.14 13.22
CA VAL A 300 10.95 -38.76 13.70
C VAL A 300 12.37 -38.20 13.66
N THR A 301 12.51 -36.95 13.22
CA THR A 301 13.72 -36.13 13.37
C THR A 301 13.37 -34.89 14.17
N THR A 302 14.24 -34.42 15.05
CA THR A 302 14.03 -33.21 15.85
C THR A 302 15.22 -32.26 15.70
N SER A 303 15.01 -30.98 15.99
CA SER A 303 16.11 -30.00 16.05
C SER A 303 17.06 -30.29 17.21
N SER A 304 16.55 -30.83 18.32
CA SER A 304 17.33 -31.26 19.46
C SER A 304 16.56 -32.24 20.37
N SER A 305 17.21 -32.75 21.42
CA SER A 305 16.58 -33.53 22.50
C SER A 305 17.24 -33.19 23.85
N GLU A 306 16.46 -33.14 24.93
CA GLU A 306 16.91 -32.89 26.30
C GLU A 306 17.86 -33.99 26.83
N GLY A 307 17.76 -35.21 26.32
CA GLY A 307 18.61 -36.33 26.70
C GLY A 307 18.01 -37.70 26.40
N SER A 308 18.67 -38.76 26.86
CA SER A 308 18.19 -40.13 26.69
C SER A 308 16.85 -40.32 27.42
N GLY A 309 15.86 -40.89 26.73
CA GLY A 309 14.48 -41.05 27.21
C GLY A 309 13.50 -39.98 26.71
N PHE A 310 13.99 -38.91 26.07
CA PHE A 310 13.18 -37.81 25.51
C PHE A 310 13.33 -37.66 23.98
N GLU A 311 13.61 -38.76 23.28
CA GLU A 311 13.82 -38.76 21.84
C GLU A 311 12.52 -38.49 21.07
N GLY A 312 12.61 -37.95 19.85
CA GLY A 312 11.44 -37.58 19.04
C GLY A 312 10.42 -38.71 18.82
N ALA A 313 10.87 -39.96 18.78
CA ALA A 313 10.00 -41.13 18.61
C ALA A 313 8.98 -41.32 19.75
N LYS A 314 9.26 -40.75 20.93
CA LYS A 314 8.37 -40.79 22.10
C LYS A 314 7.11 -39.95 21.94
N ALA A 315 7.08 -39.02 20.99
CA ALA A 315 5.91 -38.19 20.71
C ALA A 315 5.00 -38.79 19.62
N VAL A 316 5.23 -40.04 19.18
CA VAL A 316 4.40 -40.73 18.18
C VAL A 316 4.20 -42.22 18.49
N ASP A 317 4.54 -42.69 19.70
CA ASP A 317 4.49 -44.11 20.06
C ASP A 317 3.12 -44.57 20.59
N GLY A 318 2.22 -43.61 20.82
CA GLY A 318 0.87 -43.83 21.34
C GLY A 318 0.84 -44.07 22.85
N ASN A 319 1.90 -43.70 23.58
CA ASN A 319 1.99 -43.81 25.03
C ASN A 319 1.98 -42.42 25.68
N ALA A 320 0.84 -42.07 26.30
CA ALA A 320 0.61 -40.77 26.94
C ALA A 320 1.52 -40.43 28.15
N THR A 321 2.46 -41.32 28.52
CA THR A 321 3.42 -41.10 29.61
C THR A 321 4.85 -40.87 29.14
N SER A 322 5.15 -41.15 27.86
CA SER A 322 6.41 -40.80 27.22
C SER A 322 6.28 -39.49 26.45
N ARG A 323 7.38 -38.74 26.30
CA ARG A 323 7.38 -37.45 25.61
C ARG A 323 8.69 -37.20 24.86
N TRP A 324 8.61 -36.46 23.77
CA TRP A 324 9.78 -35.75 23.25
C TRP A 324 9.99 -34.47 24.07
N SER A 325 11.24 -34.08 24.30
CA SER A 325 11.61 -32.81 24.91
C SER A 325 12.82 -32.23 24.19
N SER A 326 12.78 -30.94 23.81
CA SER A 326 13.92 -30.24 23.23
C SER A 326 14.89 -29.77 24.31
N VAL A 327 16.09 -29.35 23.91
CA VAL A 327 17.01 -28.65 24.83
C VAL A 327 16.34 -27.39 25.37
N GLU A 328 16.53 -27.11 26.65
CA GLU A 328 16.02 -25.92 27.34
C GLU A 328 16.67 -24.63 26.84
N GLY A 329 15.95 -23.51 26.91
CA GLY A 329 16.54 -22.20 26.64
C GLY A 329 16.66 -21.81 25.16
N VAL A 330 16.55 -22.76 24.22
CA VAL A 330 16.83 -22.51 22.79
C VAL A 330 15.56 -22.43 21.92
N ASP A 331 15.34 -21.28 21.27
CA ASP A 331 14.28 -21.04 20.27
C ASP A 331 14.92 -20.68 18.93
N PRO A 332 14.36 -21.08 17.77
CA PRO A 332 13.23 -22.01 17.59
C PRO A 332 13.64 -23.49 17.73
N GLN A 333 12.68 -24.40 17.97
CA GLN A 333 12.87 -25.86 17.91
C GLN A 333 11.75 -26.52 17.12
N TRP A 334 11.99 -27.73 16.61
CA TRP A 334 11.01 -28.44 15.83
C TRP A 334 11.09 -29.96 15.99
N ILE A 335 9.94 -30.59 15.78
CA ILE A 335 9.79 -32.04 15.61
C ILE A 335 9.19 -32.32 14.22
N ARG A 336 9.81 -33.24 13.47
CA ARG A 336 9.44 -33.61 12.10
C ARG A 336 9.17 -35.11 12.02
N ILE A 337 8.03 -35.49 11.46
CA ILE A 337 7.57 -36.87 11.29
C ILE A 337 7.56 -37.20 9.79
N ASP A 338 8.22 -38.30 9.39
CA ASP A 338 8.12 -38.85 8.02
C ASP A 338 6.95 -39.82 7.94
N LEU A 339 5.85 -39.39 7.30
CA LEU A 339 4.64 -40.20 7.12
C LEU A 339 4.87 -41.38 6.15
N GLY A 340 6.00 -41.40 5.44
CA GLY A 340 6.48 -42.47 4.55
C GLY A 340 6.09 -42.28 3.08
N ALA A 341 5.02 -41.53 2.79
CA ALA A 341 4.59 -41.14 1.46
C ALA A 341 3.74 -39.85 1.55
N GLY A 342 3.52 -39.17 0.41
CA GLY A 342 2.65 -38.00 0.34
C GLY A 342 1.23 -38.32 0.82
N SER A 343 0.91 -37.91 2.05
CA SER A 343 -0.32 -38.26 2.74
C SER A 343 -1.14 -37.01 2.97
N LYS A 344 -2.46 -37.12 2.86
CA LYS A 344 -3.37 -36.05 3.24
C LYS A 344 -3.41 -35.94 4.76
N VAL A 345 -3.32 -34.72 5.28
CA VAL A 345 -3.42 -34.41 6.70
C VAL A 345 -4.67 -33.56 6.90
N ASP A 346 -5.69 -34.17 7.50
CA ASP A 346 -7.02 -33.57 7.71
C ASP A 346 -7.21 -33.07 9.14
N LYS A 347 -6.51 -33.70 10.10
CA LYS A 347 -6.51 -33.31 11.51
C LYS A 347 -5.14 -33.55 12.14
N VAL A 348 -4.71 -32.65 13.03
CA VAL A 348 -3.51 -32.83 13.87
C VAL A 348 -3.87 -32.53 15.32
N VAL A 349 -3.48 -33.40 16.24
CA VAL A 349 -3.61 -33.20 17.69
C VAL A 349 -2.22 -33.16 18.31
N LEU A 350 -1.92 -32.12 19.08
CA LEU A 350 -0.68 -31.96 19.83
C LEU A 350 -1.00 -32.08 21.30
N LYS A 351 -0.29 -32.95 22.02
CA LYS A 351 -0.44 -33.09 23.48
C LYS A 351 0.85 -32.61 24.12
N TRP A 352 0.89 -31.34 24.53
CA TRP A 352 2.02 -30.74 25.21
C TRP A 352 2.16 -31.25 26.65
N GLU A 353 3.40 -31.23 27.13
CA GLU A 353 3.68 -31.24 28.56
C GLU A 353 3.54 -29.81 29.14
N ALA A 354 3.80 -29.61 30.44
CA ALA A 354 3.87 -28.27 31.03
C ALA A 354 4.86 -27.34 30.30
N ALA A 355 5.91 -27.90 29.68
CA ALA A 355 6.81 -27.22 28.78
C ALA A 355 6.27 -27.24 27.33
N TYR A 356 5.71 -26.12 26.87
CA TYR A 356 5.01 -26.02 25.58
C TYR A 356 5.49 -24.84 24.71
N ALA A 357 5.04 -24.80 23.45
CA ALA A 357 5.25 -23.66 22.55
C ALA A 357 4.18 -22.58 22.73
N SER A 358 4.56 -21.34 23.05
CA SER A 358 3.66 -20.18 22.99
C SER A 358 3.46 -19.66 21.58
N LYS A 359 4.37 -19.98 20.65
CA LYS A 359 4.20 -19.73 19.22
C LYS A 359 4.74 -20.90 18.43
N TYR A 360 3.95 -21.52 17.56
CA TYR A 360 4.41 -22.58 16.69
C TYR A 360 3.60 -22.69 15.40
N ARG A 361 4.11 -23.46 14.44
CA ARG A 361 3.38 -23.80 13.22
C ARG A 361 3.26 -25.30 13.04
N VAL A 362 2.13 -25.74 12.50
CA VAL A 362 1.92 -27.09 11.95
C VAL A 362 2.12 -26.99 10.45
N GLU A 363 3.10 -27.70 9.91
CA GLU A 363 3.53 -27.58 8.52
C GLU A 363 3.66 -28.94 7.86
N VAL A 364 3.40 -29.02 6.55
CA VAL A 364 3.68 -30.22 5.74
C VAL A 364 4.68 -29.92 4.64
N SER A 365 5.37 -30.96 4.19
CA SER A 365 6.37 -30.86 3.13
C SER A 365 6.42 -32.14 2.30
N ALA A 366 6.65 -32.01 0.99
CA ALA A 366 6.89 -33.15 0.11
C ALA A 366 8.36 -33.65 0.17
N ASP A 367 9.32 -32.73 0.36
CA ASP A 367 10.76 -32.96 0.24
C ASP A 367 11.51 -32.92 1.59
N GLY A 368 10.87 -32.39 2.64
CA GLY A 368 11.44 -32.23 3.98
C GLY A 368 12.26 -30.95 4.14
N THR A 369 12.28 -30.07 3.13
CA THR A 369 13.04 -28.80 3.08
C THR A 369 12.15 -27.60 2.79
N THR A 370 11.14 -27.74 1.92
CA THR A 370 10.16 -26.70 1.57
C THR A 370 8.86 -26.97 2.33
N TRP A 371 8.42 -26.02 3.15
CA TRP A 371 7.32 -26.24 4.10
C TRP A 371 6.11 -25.39 3.75
N THR A 372 4.94 -26.02 3.68
CA THR A 372 3.64 -25.37 3.58
C THR A 372 3.02 -25.34 4.97
N THR A 373 2.66 -24.16 5.47
CA THR A 373 1.99 -24.03 6.77
C THR A 373 0.53 -24.43 6.66
N LEU A 374 0.10 -25.37 7.50
CA LEU A 374 -1.30 -25.79 7.64
C LEU A 374 -2.01 -25.04 8.75
N ALA A 375 -1.32 -24.74 9.84
CA ALA A 375 -1.83 -23.94 10.94
C ALA A 375 -0.70 -23.16 11.61
N THR A 376 -1.01 -21.98 12.13
CA THR A 376 -0.12 -21.19 12.98
C THR A 376 -0.81 -20.95 14.31
N GLU A 377 -0.12 -21.26 15.39
CA GLU A 377 -0.49 -20.89 16.74
C GLU A 377 0.45 -19.76 17.19
N ALA A 378 -0.10 -18.60 17.50
CA ALA A 378 0.65 -17.38 17.80
C ALA A 378 0.57 -16.95 19.28
N ALA A 379 -0.21 -17.67 20.09
CA ALA A 379 -0.39 -17.47 21.52
C ALA A 379 -0.76 -18.80 22.21
N GLY A 380 -0.01 -19.87 21.90
CA GLY A 380 -0.19 -21.19 22.49
C GLY A 380 -0.17 -21.13 24.02
N ASN A 381 -0.99 -21.95 24.65
CA ASN A 381 -1.19 -21.99 26.11
C ASN A 381 -0.83 -23.37 26.70
N GLY A 382 -0.32 -24.29 25.89
CA GLY A 382 0.03 -25.66 26.28
C GLY A 382 -1.18 -26.57 26.37
N GLY A 383 -1.04 -27.73 27.01
CA GLY A 383 -2.13 -28.71 27.08
C GLY A 383 -2.36 -29.45 25.75
N THR A 384 -3.61 -29.63 25.33
CA THR A 384 -3.93 -30.34 24.08
C THR A 384 -4.50 -29.39 23.04
N ASP A 385 -3.80 -29.28 21.92
CA ASP A 385 -4.24 -28.50 20.77
C ASP A 385 -4.76 -29.42 19.68
N GLU A 386 -5.92 -29.08 19.13
CA GLU A 386 -6.55 -29.83 18.04
C GLU A 386 -6.81 -28.92 16.84
N PHE A 387 -6.18 -29.28 15.71
CA PHE A 387 -6.39 -28.65 14.43
C PHE A 387 -7.22 -29.58 13.55
N THR A 388 -8.39 -29.12 13.10
CA THR A 388 -9.30 -29.87 12.19
C THR A 388 -9.47 -29.15 10.86
N ASN A 389 -10.07 -29.82 9.88
CA ASN A 389 -10.28 -29.30 8.52
C ASN A 389 -8.99 -28.83 7.84
N LEU A 390 -7.86 -29.44 8.21
CA LEU A 390 -6.61 -29.22 7.51
C LEU A 390 -6.75 -29.78 6.09
N ASN A 391 -6.18 -29.09 5.10
CA ASN A 391 -6.23 -29.54 3.70
C ASN A 391 -4.83 -29.58 3.10
N GLY A 392 -3.89 -30.17 3.85
CA GLY A 392 -2.50 -30.31 3.47
C GLY A 392 -2.19 -31.69 2.90
N THR A 393 -1.32 -31.76 1.90
CA THR A 393 -0.71 -33.03 1.47
C THR A 393 0.81 -32.92 1.56
N GLY A 394 1.46 -33.88 2.22
CA GLY A 394 2.91 -33.93 2.32
C GLY A 394 3.40 -35.27 2.83
N ARG A 395 4.67 -35.58 2.57
CA ARG A 395 5.35 -36.74 3.14
C ARG A 395 5.81 -36.47 4.57
N TYR A 396 6.21 -35.24 4.87
CA TYR A 396 6.67 -34.84 6.18
C TYR A 396 5.66 -33.91 6.85
N LEU A 397 5.42 -34.12 8.14
CA LEU A 397 4.71 -33.19 9.02
C LEU A 397 5.73 -32.59 10.00
N ARG A 398 5.69 -31.28 10.25
CA ARG A 398 6.56 -30.61 11.21
C ARG A 398 5.75 -29.73 12.14
N ILE A 399 6.09 -29.79 13.43
CA ILE A 399 5.68 -28.81 14.43
C ILE A 399 6.89 -27.91 14.68
N TYR A 400 6.80 -26.65 14.28
CA TYR A 400 7.89 -25.68 14.32
C TYR A 400 7.62 -24.65 15.41
N GLY A 401 8.15 -24.89 16.61
CA GLY A 401 8.10 -24.00 17.77
C GLY A 401 9.03 -22.81 17.58
N THR A 402 8.46 -21.60 17.60
CA THR A 402 9.14 -20.32 17.42
C THR A 402 9.30 -19.52 18.69
N ALA A 403 8.47 -19.78 19.70
CA ALA A 403 8.64 -19.25 21.04
C ALA A 403 8.11 -20.26 22.06
N ARG A 404 8.82 -20.42 23.18
CA ARG A 404 8.39 -21.25 24.32
C ARG A 404 7.40 -20.50 25.20
N GLY A 405 6.50 -21.25 25.82
CA GLY A 405 5.57 -20.71 26.83
C GLY A 405 6.15 -20.68 28.24
N THR A 406 7.28 -21.37 28.47
CA THR A 406 7.96 -21.43 29.76
C THR A 406 9.47 -21.21 29.58
N SER A 407 10.23 -21.19 30.68
CA SER A 407 11.70 -21.16 30.62
C SER A 407 12.29 -22.46 30.06
N TYR A 408 11.57 -23.58 30.19
CA TYR A 408 11.95 -24.90 29.70
C TYR A 408 11.92 -25.00 28.17
N GLY A 409 12.35 -26.15 27.64
CA GLY A 409 12.26 -26.52 26.21
C GLY A 409 10.83 -26.69 25.69
N TYR A 410 10.69 -27.23 24.48
CA TYR A 410 9.41 -27.68 23.93
C TYR A 410 9.23 -29.16 24.23
N SER A 411 8.06 -29.56 24.73
CA SER A 411 7.81 -30.97 25.00
C SER A 411 6.40 -31.44 24.63
N LEU A 412 6.35 -32.56 23.92
CA LEU A 412 5.12 -33.17 23.41
C LEU A 412 5.05 -34.62 23.88
N PHE A 413 3.98 -34.96 24.61
CA PHE A 413 3.59 -36.34 24.88
C PHE A 413 3.19 -37.05 23.59
N GLU A 414 2.41 -36.41 22.72
CA GLU A 414 1.99 -37.00 21.44
C GLU A 414 1.77 -35.95 20.33
N VAL A 415 2.03 -36.36 19.08
CA VAL A 415 1.69 -35.67 17.84
C VAL A 415 0.89 -36.63 16.96
N GLU A 416 -0.43 -36.47 16.97
CA GLU A 416 -1.37 -37.37 16.29
C GLU A 416 -1.87 -36.71 15.00
N ALA A 417 -1.45 -37.22 13.84
CA ALA A 417 -1.92 -36.74 12.54
C ALA A 417 -2.93 -37.72 11.94
N TYR A 418 -4.06 -37.25 11.42
CA TYR A 418 -5.14 -38.07 10.88
C TYR A 418 -5.47 -37.70 9.44
N THR A 419 -5.88 -38.70 8.67
CA THR A 419 -6.61 -38.49 7.40
C THR A 419 -8.07 -38.95 7.54
N LEU A 420 -8.99 -38.24 6.88
CA LEU A 420 -10.42 -38.56 6.84
C LEU A 420 -10.78 -39.15 5.47
N THR A 421 -11.34 -40.36 5.44
CA THR A 421 -11.91 -40.93 4.22
C THR A 421 -13.43 -40.79 4.19
N SER A 422 -13.95 -40.21 3.11
CA SER A 422 -15.37 -40.19 2.80
C SER A 422 -15.75 -41.55 2.19
N GLY A 423 -16.77 -42.22 2.76
CA GLY A 423 -17.24 -43.53 2.28
C GLY A 423 -17.75 -43.43 0.85
N GLY A 424 -17.07 -44.06 -0.10
CA GLY A 424 -17.38 -43.99 -1.53
C GLY A 424 -18.26 -45.14 -2.04
N THR A 425 -18.59 -45.10 -3.34
CA THR A 425 -18.77 -46.27 -4.25
C THR A 425 -19.13 -45.81 -5.68
N PRO A 426 -18.98 -46.61 -6.77
CA PRO A 426 -17.95 -47.61 -7.12
C PRO A 426 -17.31 -47.42 -8.54
N THR A 427 -16.07 -47.89 -8.66
CA THR A 427 -15.42 -48.71 -9.72
C THR A 427 -15.70 -48.52 -11.23
N ALA A 428 -14.60 -48.41 -12.01
CA ALA A 428 -14.43 -49.10 -13.29
C ALA A 428 -13.12 -49.94 -13.30
N THR A 429 -13.21 -51.13 -13.90
CA THR A 429 -12.35 -52.34 -13.81
C THR A 429 -11.24 -52.37 -14.89
N PRO A 430 -10.14 -53.16 -14.74
CA PRO A 430 -8.84 -52.95 -15.40
C PRO A 430 -8.51 -53.96 -16.51
N THR A 431 -7.43 -53.76 -17.29
CA THR A 431 -6.71 -54.81 -18.07
C THR A 431 -5.30 -54.32 -18.51
N PRO A 432 -4.32 -55.18 -18.87
CA PRO A 432 -3.46 -55.97 -17.98
C PRO A 432 -1.94 -55.74 -18.17
N THR A 433 -1.17 -56.22 -17.19
CA THR A 433 0.30 -56.31 -17.11
C THR A 433 0.91 -57.39 -18.02
N PRO A 434 2.21 -57.28 -18.38
CA PRO A 434 3.09 -58.44 -18.38
C PRO A 434 4.25 -58.32 -17.35
N THR A 435 4.52 -59.45 -16.70
CA THR A 435 5.42 -59.70 -15.55
C THR A 435 6.87 -60.05 -16.00
N PRO A 436 7.82 -60.41 -15.11
CA PRO A 436 8.99 -59.63 -14.68
C PRO A 436 10.34 -60.18 -15.22
N THR A 437 11.46 -59.47 -14.97
CA THR A 437 12.80 -60.10 -14.94
C THR A 437 13.68 -59.45 -13.87
N GLN A 438 14.32 -60.28 -13.05
CA GLN A 438 15.20 -59.88 -11.95
C GLN A 438 16.64 -59.58 -12.40
N THR A 439 17.31 -58.81 -11.53
CA THR A 439 18.75 -58.81 -11.17
C THR A 439 19.65 -57.80 -11.88
N SER A 440 20.13 -56.79 -11.14
CA SER A 440 21.50 -56.81 -10.58
C SER A 440 21.76 -55.59 -9.69
N THR A 441 22.41 -55.84 -8.57
CA THR A 441 23.01 -54.83 -7.67
C THR A 441 24.23 -54.19 -8.35
N PRO A 442 24.43 -52.87 -8.22
CA PRO A 442 25.80 -52.35 -8.10
C PRO A 442 25.98 -51.33 -6.96
N THR A 443 26.96 -51.67 -6.12
CA THR A 443 28.08 -50.88 -5.56
C THR A 443 27.92 -49.37 -5.29
N PRO A 444 28.31 -48.88 -4.10
CA PRO A 444 28.23 -47.46 -3.72
C PRO A 444 29.25 -46.59 -4.47
N THR A 445 28.83 -45.40 -4.88
CA THR A 445 29.66 -44.36 -5.53
C THR A 445 29.47 -43.04 -4.76
N PRO A 446 30.54 -42.22 -4.62
CA PRO A 446 30.91 -41.55 -3.38
C PRO A 446 30.20 -40.21 -3.14
N THR A 447 30.26 -39.78 -1.88
CA THR A 447 29.89 -38.45 -1.37
C THR A 447 30.39 -37.33 -2.28
N PRO A 448 29.52 -36.42 -2.76
CA PRO A 448 29.98 -35.23 -3.46
C PRO A 448 30.61 -34.25 -2.47
N THR A 449 31.89 -34.00 -2.67
CA THR A 449 32.67 -32.91 -2.10
C THR A 449 32.06 -31.58 -2.51
N SER A 450 31.93 -30.67 -1.54
CA SER A 450 31.62 -29.25 -1.70
C SER A 450 32.42 -28.63 -2.85
N THR A 451 31.72 -28.20 -3.90
CA THR A 451 32.26 -27.28 -4.91
C THR A 451 32.08 -25.85 -4.41
N ALA A 452 33.17 -25.09 -4.46
CA ALA A 452 33.18 -23.67 -4.19
C ALA A 452 32.16 -22.93 -5.09
N ASN A 453 31.34 -22.09 -4.46
CA ASN A 453 30.42 -21.18 -5.14
C ASN A 453 31.25 -20.24 -6.06
N PRO A 454 30.96 -20.11 -7.36
CA PRO A 454 31.61 -19.10 -8.20
C PRO A 454 31.42 -17.72 -7.55
N ALA A 455 32.45 -16.86 -7.66
CA ALA A 455 32.43 -15.51 -7.09
C ALA A 455 31.12 -14.81 -7.47
N ALA A 456 30.33 -14.43 -6.47
CA ALA A 456 29.01 -13.85 -6.70
C ALA A 456 29.17 -12.50 -7.42
N THR A 457 28.50 -12.33 -8.56
CA THR A 457 28.53 -11.09 -9.36
C THR A 457 27.69 -10.01 -8.68
N LEU A 458 28.16 -8.76 -8.63
CA LEU A 458 27.37 -7.61 -8.16
C LEU A 458 26.36 -7.22 -9.23
N ILE A 459 25.06 -7.35 -8.94
CA ILE A 459 23.96 -7.21 -9.93
C ILE A 459 23.08 -5.98 -9.71
N SER A 460 23.28 -5.28 -8.60
CA SER A 460 22.58 -4.05 -8.20
C SER A 460 23.23 -2.76 -8.74
N LYS A 461 24.52 -2.81 -9.11
CA LYS A 461 25.27 -1.62 -9.51
C LYS A 461 24.65 -0.92 -10.73
N ASN A 462 24.44 0.38 -10.62
CA ASN A 462 23.83 1.27 -11.62
C ASN A 462 22.43 0.82 -12.07
N LYS A 463 21.70 0.07 -11.23
CA LYS A 463 20.31 -0.33 -11.51
C LYS A 463 19.33 0.77 -11.10
N PRO A 464 18.17 0.88 -11.77
CA PRO A 464 17.14 1.83 -11.37
C PRO A 464 16.70 1.58 -9.92
N ALA A 465 16.69 2.64 -9.11
CA ALA A 465 16.25 2.61 -7.73
C ALA A 465 15.07 3.57 -7.51
N THR A 466 14.01 3.11 -6.87
CA THR A 466 12.86 3.90 -6.41
C THR A 466 12.83 3.87 -4.89
N THR A 467 12.40 4.96 -4.26
CA THR A 467 12.35 5.07 -2.79
C THR A 467 10.98 5.55 -2.34
N SER A 468 10.62 5.27 -1.09
CA SER A 468 9.39 5.80 -0.49
C SER A 468 9.44 7.32 -0.28
N SER A 469 10.62 7.87 -0.02
CA SER A 469 10.87 9.30 0.11
C SER A 469 12.36 9.62 -0.06
N VAL A 470 12.68 10.91 -0.07
CA VAL A 470 14.05 11.42 -0.03
C VAL A 470 14.14 12.59 0.96
N GLU A 471 15.21 12.66 1.76
CA GLU A 471 15.52 13.77 2.67
C GLU A 471 15.66 15.09 1.87
N SER A 472 16.38 15.01 0.75
CA SER A 472 16.54 16.08 -0.23
C SER A 472 16.87 15.47 -1.59
N ALA A 473 16.90 16.29 -2.65
CA ALA A 473 17.23 15.83 -3.99
C ALA A 473 18.69 15.34 -4.14
N GLU A 474 19.59 15.70 -3.21
CA GLU A 474 20.99 15.26 -3.22
C GLU A 474 21.16 13.80 -2.74
N PHE A 475 20.18 13.27 -2.01
CA PHE A 475 20.22 11.95 -1.37
C PHE A 475 19.21 10.97 -2.00
N ASP A 476 19.11 10.96 -3.33
CA ASP A 476 18.18 10.09 -4.06
C ASP A 476 18.58 8.60 -4.04
N GLY A 477 17.67 7.71 -4.48
CA GLY A 477 17.88 6.26 -4.45
C GLY A 477 19.03 5.75 -5.32
N ALA A 478 19.40 6.44 -6.41
CA ALA A 478 20.47 6.02 -7.31
C ALA A 478 21.85 6.10 -6.62
N LYS A 479 21.97 6.96 -5.60
CA LYS A 479 23.18 7.12 -4.78
C LYS A 479 23.51 5.92 -3.91
N ALA A 480 22.55 5.02 -3.67
CA ALA A 480 22.78 3.81 -2.90
C ALA A 480 23.13 2.58 -3.77
N VAL A 481 23.35 2.77 -5.08
CA VAL A 481 23.68 1.68 -6.01
C VAL A 481 24.73 2.09 -7.05
N ASP A 482 25.41 3.23 -6.89
CA ASP A 482 26.37 3.76 -7.86
C ASP A 482 27.80 3.21 -7.68
N GLY A 483 28.05 2.51 -6.57
CA GLY A 483 29.35 1.96 -6.20
C GLY A 483 30.30 3.00 -5.59
N ASN A 484 29.80 4.17 -5.18
CA ASN A 484 30.56 5.22 -4.54
C ASN A 484 30.22 5.30 -3.04
N ALA A 485 31.16 4.86 -2.20
CA ALA A 485 31.02 4.81 -0.75
C ALA A 485 30.88 6.17 -0.03
N THR A 486 30.80 7.29 -0.77
CA THR A 486 30.63 8.64 -0.22
C THR A 486 29.28 9.26 -0.57
N SER A 487 28.55 8.70 -1.54
CA SER A 487 27.17 9.06 -1.86
C SER A 487 26.20 8.14 -1.13
N ARG A 488 24.99 8.64 -0.81
CA ARG A 488 23.99 7.88 -0.06
C ARG A 488 22.57 8.23 -0.49
N TRP A 489 21.68 7.25 -0.41
CA TRP A 489 20.25 7.53 -0.28
C TRP A 489 19.94 7.94 1.16
N SER A 490 19.00 8.86 1.35
CA SER A 490 18.46 9.22 2.66
C SER A 490 16.95 9.43 2.57
N SER A 491 16.17 8.82 3.46
CA SER A 491 14.73 9.06 3.55
C SER A 491 14.41 10.32 4.35
N VAL A 492 13.17 10.81 4.23
CA VAL A 492 12.64 11.86 5.12
C VAL A 492 12.80 11.45 6.59
N GLU A 493 13.22 12.41 7.41
CA GLU A 493 13.39 12.25 8.85
C GLU A 493 12.04 12.07 9.56
N GLY A 494 12.04 11.28 10.63
CA GLY A 494 10.85 11.13 11.48
C GLY A 494 9.82 10.11 10.98
N VAL A 495 9.98 9.53 9.79
CA VAL A 495 8.96 8.71 9.14
C VAL A 495 9.37 7.23 9.07
N ASP A 496 8.50 6.36 9.59
CA ASP A 496 8.56 4.90 9.46
C ASP A 496 7.20 4.39 8.95
N PRO A 497 7.15 3.34 8.12
CA PRO A 497 8.26 2.66 7.46
C PRO A 497 8.79 3.45 6.25
N GLN A 498 9.99 3.15 5.79
CA GLN A 498 10.55 3.65 4.53
C GLN A 498 11.25 2.52 3.77
N TRP A 499 11.43 2.69 2.48
CA TRP A 499 12.03 1.66 1.65
C TRP A 499 12.81 2.23 0.47
N ILE A 500 13.80 1.45 0.03
CA ILE A 500 14.45 1.55 -1.27
C ILE A 500 14.23 0.26 -2.04
N ARG A 501 13.85 0.37 -3.32
CA ARG A 501 13.57 -0.73 -4.25
C ARG A 501 14.48 -0.61 -5.46
N ILE A 502 15.11 -1.70 -5.86
CA ILE A 502 16.06 -1.78 -6.97
C ILE A 502 15.51 -2.77 -8.01
N ASP A 503 15.48 -2.37 -9.27
CA ASP A 503 15.11 -3.25 -10.39
C ASP A 503 16.34 -4.03 -10.87
N LEU A 504 16.41 -5.32 -10.50
CA LEU A 504 17.49 -6.24 -10.86
C LEU A 504 17.26 -6.95 -12.21
N GLY A 505 16.11 -6.71 -12.87
CA GLY A 505 15.66 -7.42 -14.07
C GLY A 505 14.89 -8.72 -13.75
N ASP A 506 13.99 -9.12 -14.65
CA ASP A 506 13.15 -10.30 -14.51
C ASP A 506 13.96 -11.59 -14.28
N GLY A 507 13.49 -12.41 -13.34
CA GLY A 507 14.15 -13.65 -12.96
C GLY A 507 15.53 -13.50 -12.30
N ALA A 508 15.90 -12.32 -11.77
CA ALA A 508 17.17 -12.15 -11.06
C ALA A 508 17.25 -13.09 -9.87
N LYS A 509 18.41 -13.73 -9.73
CA LYS A 509 18.72 -14.59 -8.58
C LYS A 509 19.62 -13.84 -7.62
N VAL A 510 19.14 -13.63 -6.40
CA VAL A 510 19.89 -12.97 -5.34
C VAL A 510 20.37 -14.02 -4.35
N ASN A 511 21.70 -14.12 -4.21
CA ASN A 511 22.34 -15.06 -3.29
C ASN A 511 23.04 -14.40 -2.11
N LYS A 512 23.29 -13.09 -2.21
CA LYS A 512 23.88 -12.29 -1.14
C LYS A 512 23.44 -10.83 -1.28
N VAL A 513 23.24 -10.15 -0.16
CA VAL A 513 22.98 -8.71 -0.10
C VAL A 513 23.87 -8.11 0.97
N VAL A 514 24.57 -7.02 0.64
CA VAL A 514 25.33 -6.21 1.59
C VAL A 514 24.70 -4.83 1.67
N LEU A 515 24.42 -4.36 2.89
CA LEU A 515 23.90 -3.03 3.16
C LEU A 515 24.97 -2.23 3.88
N LYS A 516 25.27 -1.03 3.40
CA LYS A 516 26.21 -0.12 4.04
C LYS A 516 25.43 1.10 4.52
N TRP A 517 25.06 1.10 5.79
CA TRP A 517 24.34 2.20 6.41
C TRP A 517 25.24 3.40 6.68
N GLU A 518 24.63 4.57 6.68
CA GLU A 518 25.17 5.77 7.32
C GLU A 518 24.96 5.69 8.85
N ALA A 519 25.37 6.70 9.62
CA ALA A 519 25.00 6.82 11.04
C ALA A 519 23.46 6.78 11.25
N ALA A 520 22.67 7.22 10.28
CA ALA A 520 21.23 7.04 10.21
C ALA A 520 20.87 5.69 9.56
N TYR A 521 20.44 4.71 10.38
CA TYR A 521 20.22 3.33 9.94
C TYR A 521 18.86 2.77 10.37
N ALA A 522 18.48 1.59 9.83
CA ALA A 522 17.32 0.83 10.29
C ALA A 522 17.66 -0.07 11.49
N SER A 523 16.96 0.09 12.61
CA SER A 523 17.01 -0.89 13.72
C SER A 523 16.15 -2.12 13.43
N LYS A 524 15.16 -2.00 12.53
CA LYS A 524 14.37 -3.13 12.01
C LYS A 524 14.12 -2.95 10.54
N TYR A 525 14.41 -3.98 9.75
CA TYR A 525 14.16 -3.97 8.32
C TYR A 525 14.05 -5.37 7.74
N ARG A 526 13.52 -5.46 6.52
CA ARG A 526 13.52 -6.69 5.73
C ARG A 526 14.24 -6.48 4.42
N VAL A 527 14.95 -7.51 3.98
CA VAL A 527 15.40 -7.66 2.61
C VAL A 527 14.37 -8.51 1.90
N GLU A 528 13.70 -7.96 0.89
CA GLU A 528 12.59 -8.60 0.21
C GLU A 528 12.84 -8.66 -1.30
N ILE A 529 12.29 -9.67 -1.96
CA ILE A 529 12.34 -9.82 -3.41
C ILE A 529 10.92 -9.98 -3.96
N SER A 530 10.68 -9.48 -5.17
CA SER A 530 9.38 -9.53 -5.81
C SER A 530 9.52 -9.68 -7.32
N ALA A 531 8.63 -10.44 -7.95
CA ALA A 531 8.56 -10.53 -9.41
C ALA A 531 7.80 -9.33 -10.03
N ASP A 532 6.79 -8.80 -9.34
CA ASP A 532 5.81 -7.84 -9.85
C ASP A 532 5.93 -6.43 -9.22
N GLY A 533 6.66 -6.30 -8.12
CA GLY A 533 6.83 -5.05 -7.38
C GLY A 533 5.70 -4.77 -6.38
N THR A 534 4.71 -5.66 -6.27
CA THR A 534 3.53 -5.55 -5.40
C THR A 534 3.45 -6.67 -4.38
N THR A 535 3.80 -7.89 -4.78
CA THR A 535 3.83 -9.10 -3.95
C THR A 535 5.26 -9.40 -3.52
N TRP A 536 5.54 -9.37 -2.22
CA TRP A 536 6.91 -9.43 -1.70
C TRP A 536 7.18 -10.72 -0.93
N THR A 537 8.29 -11.38 -1.28
CA THR A 537 8.85 -12.51 -0.52
C THR A 537 10.00 -11.99 0.32
N THR A 538 9.97 -12.22 1.64
CA THR A 538 11.08 -11.84 2.51
C THR A 538 12.24 -12.82 2.35
N LEU A 539 13.42 -12.30 2.00
CA LEU A 539 14.68 -13.05 1.92
C LEU A 539 15.43 -13.06 3.26
N ALA A 540 15.42 -11.93 3.97
CA ALA A 540 16.02 -11.79 5.29
C ALA A 540 15.24 -10.77 6.13
N THR A 541 15.28 -10.93 7.44
CA THR A 541 14.73 -9.96 8.40
C THR A 541 15.82 -9.64 9.41
N GLU A 542 16.03 -8.35 9.64
CA GLU A 542 16.84 -7.83 10.73
C GLU A 542 15.89 -7.15 11.73
N ALA A 543 15.97 -7.57 12.99
CA ALA A 543 15.03 -7.16 14.04
C ALA A 543 15.70 -6.32 15.15
N ALA A 544 17.03 -6.19 15.11
CA ALA A 544 17.85 -5.42 16.03
C ALA A 544 19.11 -4.88 15.32
N GLY A 545 18.92 -4.27 14.16
CA GLY A 545 19.99 -3.64 13.39
C GLY A 545 20.76 -2.63 14.24
N ASN A 546 22.07 -2.59 14.03
CA ASN A 546 23.02 -1.75 14.77
C ASN A 546 23.72 -0.71 13.87
N GLY A 547 23.29 -0.61 12.60
CA GLY A 547 23.91 0.24 11.60
C GLY A 547 25.24 -0.32 11.09
N GLY A 548 26.04 0.50 10.42
CA GLY A 548 27.28 0.03 9.81
C GLY A 548 27.04 -0.87 8.60
N THR A 549 27.74 -2.01 8.50
CA THR A 549 27.62 -2.91 7.35
C THR A 549 26.95 -4.22 7.75
N ASP A 550 25.85 -4.54 7.08
CA ASP A 550 25.13 -5.80 7.23
C ASP A 550 25.34 -6.66 5.99
N GLU A 551 25.61 -7.95 6.19
CA GLU A 551 25.81 -8.90 5.10
C GLU A 551 24.90 -10.13 5.29
N PHE A 552 24.03 -10.35 4.31
CA PHE A 552 23.18 -11.52 4.20
C PHE A 552 23.72 -12.43 3.11
N THR A 553 24.12 -13.65 3.46
CA THR A 553 24.64 -14.65 2.51
C THR A 553 23.69 -15.85 2.40
N ASN A 554 23.92 -16.71 1.40
CA ASN A 554 23.10 -17.90 1.13
C ASN A 554 21.61 -17.60 0.94
N LEU A 555 21.31 -16.41 0.42
CA LEU A 555 19.96 -16.07 0.00
C LEU A 555 19.58 -16.94 -1.20
N ASN A 556 18.28 -17.23 -1.33
CA ASN A 556 17.75 -17.95 -2.48
C ASN A 556 16.48 -17.27 -2.95
N GLY A 557 16.64 -16.02 -3.38
CA GLY A 557 15.55 -15.21 -3.94
C GLY A 557 15.58 -15.23 -5.45
N THR A 558 14.43 -15.42 -6.08
CA THR A 558 14.24 -15.14 -7.51
C THR A 558 13.14 -14.10 -7.68
N GLY A 559 13.42 -13.04 -8.45
CA GLY A 559 12.45 -11.98 -8.73
C GLY A 559 13.08 -10.81 -9.47
N ARG A 560 12.28 -9.80 -9.83
CA ARG A 560 12.72 -8.61 -10.55
C ARG A 560 13.20 -7.51 -9.62
N TYR A 561 12.47 -7.26 -8.55
CA TYR A 561 12.73 -6.16 -7.64
C TYR A 561 13.29 -6.66 -6.33
N LEU A 562 14.40 -6.06 -5.87
CA LEU A 562 14.88 -6.18 -4.50
C LEU A 562 14.43 -4.96 -3.72
N ARG A 563 13.93 -5.12 -2.50
CA ARG A 563 13.55 -4.01 -1.62
C ARG A 563 14.20 -4.15 -0.25
N ILE A 564 14.72 -3.05 0.27
CA ILE A 564 15.07 -2.91 1.68
C ILE A 564 13.93 -2.13 2.32
N TYR A 565 13.17 -2.80 3.18
CA TYR A 565 11.97 -2.25 3.81
C TYR A 565 12.24 -2.01 5.30
N GLY A 566 12.63 -0.77 5.61
CA GLY A 566 12.87 -0.30 6.97
C GLY A 566 11.55 -0.08 7.70
N THR A 567 11.38 -0.74 8.85
CA THR A 567 10.17 -0.67 9.68
C THR A 567 10.40 0.03 11.01
N ALA A 568 11.66 0.19 11.43
CA ALA A 568 12.03 1.08 12.52
C ALA A 568 13.44 1.66 12.30
N ARG A 569 13.60 2.95 12.59
CA ARG A 569 14.91 3.64 12.58
C ARG A 569 15.70 3.31 13.85
N GLY A 570 17.02 3.33 13.74
CA GLY A 570 17.95 3.21 14.86
C GLY A 570 18.31 4.55 15.50
N THR A 571 18.00 5.67 14.83
CA THR A 571 18.25 7.03 15.31
C THR A 571 17.00 7.91 15.11
N ALA A 572 17.07 9.18 15.53
CA ALA A 572 16.00 10.15 15.28
C ALA A 572 15.87 10.53 13.79
N TYR A 573 16.96 10.38 13.03
CA TYR A 573 17.04 10.66 11.59
C TYR A 573 16.25 9.65 10.75
N GLY A 574 16.23 9.83 9.43
CA GLY A 574 15.68 8.89 8.46
C GLY A 574 16.48 7.58 8.33
N TYR A 575 16.21 6.83 7.27
CA TYR A 575 17.02 5.69 6.84
C TYR A 575 18.03 6.16 5.81
N SER A 576 19.31 5.80 5.97
CA SER A 576 20.31 6.17 4.98
C SER A 576 21.31 5.07 4.68
N LEU A 577 21.49 4.80 3.38
CA LEU A 577 22.35 3.76 2.84
C LEU A 577 23.35 4.38 1.88
N PHE A 578 24.64 4.21 2.18
CA PHE A 578 25.71 4.45 1.22
C PHE A 578 25.63 3.47 0.06
N GLU A 579 25.37 2.19 0.32
CA GLU A 579 25.26 1.16 -0.73
C GLU A 579 24.27 0.04 -0.37
N VAL A 580 23.60 -0.48 -1.40
CA VAL A 580 22.81 -1.72 -1.40
C VAL A 580 23.38 -2.65 -2.48
N GLU A 581 24.29 -3.52 -2.06
CA GLU A 581 25.01 -4.43 -2.94
C GLU A 581 24.32 -5.80 -2.99
N ALA A 582 23.42 -5.98 -3.95
CA ALA A 582 22.87 -7.29 -4.29
C ALA A 582 23.82 -8.09 -5.19
N TYR A 583 24.09 -9.33 -4.82
CA TYR A 583 24.93 -10.28 -5.55
C TYR A 583 24.15 -11.52 -5.99
N GLY A 584 24.53 -12.06 -7.15
CA GLY A 584 23.98 -13.30 -7.68
C GLY A 584 24.03 -13.34 -9.20
N THR A 585 22.95 -13.83 -9.82
CA THR A 585 22.79 -13.81 -11.27
C THR A 585 21.81 -12.71 -11.61
N ALA A 586 22.25 -11.73 -12.39
CA ALA A 586 21.36 -10.65 -12.82
C ALA A 586 20.17 -11.27 -13.55
N GLY A 587 18.98 -10.71 -13.33
CA GLY A 587 17.83 -11.09 -14.12
C GLY A 587 18.07 -10.66 -15.55
N SER A 588 17.29 -11.21 -16.47
CA SER A 588 17.10 -10.50 -17.73
C SER A 588 16.50 -9.14 -17.37
N THR A 589 17.26 -8.04 -17.50
CA THR A 589 16.64 -6.73 -17.80
C THR A 589 15.54 -7.02 -18.80
N PRO A 590 14.28 -6.57 -18.57
CA PRO A 590 13.07 -7.10 -19.23
C PRO A 590 13.51 -7.69 -20.54
N ASN A 591 13.52 -9.03 -20.59
CA ASN A 591 14.07 -9.73 -21.75
C ASN A 591 13.59 -8.94 -22.96
N PRO A 592 14.47 -8.55 -23.90
CA PRO A 592 14.12 -7.78 -25.08
C PRO A 592 12.83 -8.27 -25.80
N GLY A 593 11.64 -8.00 -25.26
CA GLY A 593 10.42 -8.75 -25.54
C GLY A 593 9.30 -8.77 -24.47
N THR A 594 9.44 -8.28 -23.22
CA THR A 594 8.28 -8.10 -22.31
C THR A 594 7.95 -6.62 -22.09
N GLY A 595 6.74 -6.24 -22.50
CA GLY A 595 6.32 -4.85 -22.55
C GLY A 595 6.22 -4.14 -21.19
N PHE A 596 6.18 -2.81 -21.22
CA PHE A 596 5.95 -1.94 -20.05
C PHE A 596 4.94 -0.85 -20.37
N THR A 597 4.23 -0.36 -19.35
CA THR A 597 3.17 0.65 -19.52
C THR A 597 3.57 1.97 -18.88
N VAL A 598 3.43 3.07 -19.62
CA VAL A 598 3.60 4.45 -19.14
C VAL A 598 2.29 5.20 -19.29
N VAL A 599 2.04 6.20 -18.45
CA VAL A 599 0.92 7.14 -18.62
C VAL A 599 1.46 8.54 -18.85
N ALA A 600 0.92 9.25 -19.84
CA ALA A 600 1.22 10.63 -20.16
C ALA A 600 -0.03 11.52 -20.14
N ALA A 601 0.10 12.75 -19.63
CA ALA A 601 -0.93 13.79 -19.69
C ALA A 601 -0.32 15.20 -19.63
N GLY A 602 -0.89 16.16 -20.34
CA GLY A 602 -0.63 17.59 -20.20
C GLY A 602 -1.90 18.34 -19.80
N ASP A 603 -1.75 19.63 -19.49
CA ASP A 603 -2.85 20.57 -19.17
C ASP A 603 -3.71 20.01 -18.03
N ILE A 604 -3.06 19.89 -16.86
CA ILE A 604 -3.52 19.02 -15.79
C ILE A 604 -4.43 19.75 -14.81
N ALA A 605 -3.89 20.62 -13.96
CA ALA A 605 -4.62 21.19 -12.83
C ALA A 605 -4.71 22.70 -12.94
N GLY A 606 -5.91 23.25 -12.73
CA GLY A 606 -6.15 24.70 -12.81
C GLY A 606 -6.07 25.39 -11.48
N GLN A 607 -5.79 26.70 -11.51
CA GLN A 607 -5.75 27.51 -10.30
C GLN A 607 -7.09 27.41 -9.55
N GLY A 608 -7.02 27.16 -8.24
CA GLY A 608 -8.21 27.02 -7.41
C GLY A 608 -8.95 25.67 -7.50
N CYS A 609 -8.46 24.70 -8.28
CA CYS A 609 -8.95 23.30 -8.29
C CYS A 609 -8.55 22.50 -7.05
N THR A 610 -8.84 23.03 -5.86
CA THR A 610 -8.35 22.49 -4.60
C THR A 610 -9.04 21.21 -4.14
N THR A 611 -10.18 20.86 -4.74
CA THR A 611 -11.04 19.74 -4.34
C THR A 611 -11.71 19.09 -5.56
N ARG A 612 -11.98 17.80 -5.45
CA ARG A 612 -12.61 16.97 -6.50
C ARG A 612 -13.98 17.51 -6.88
N GLY A 613 -14.28 17.52 -8.19
CA GLY A 613 -15.59 17.90 -8.71
C GLY A 613 -15.94 19.38 -8.62
N LYS A 614 -15.05 20.22 -8.07
CA LYS A 614 -15.20 21.67 -8.07
C LYS A 614 -15.22 22.19 -9.51
N LYS A 615 -16.10 23.14 -9.81
CA LYS A 615 -15.99 23.97 -11.01
C LYS A 615 -15.45 25.33 -10.59
N VAL A 616 -14.35 25.75 -11.21
CA VAL A 616 -13.84 27.11 -11.09
C VAL A 616 -14.51 27.95 -12.16
N THR A 617 -15.11 29.07 -11.76
CA THR A 617 -15.73 30.06 -12.64
C THR A 617 -14.98 31.37 -12.51
N GLY A 618 -14.87 32.15 -13.60
CA GLY A 618 -14.14 33.42 -13.60
C GLY A 618 -13.18 33.54 -14.78
N GLU A 619 -12.09 34.27 -14.56
CA GLU A 619 -11.07 34.58 -15.58
C GLU A 619 -10.41 33.31 -16.17
N PHE A 620 -10.25 32.28 -15.33
CA PHE A 620 -9.69 30.98 -15.72
C PHE A 620 -10.65 29.85 -15.31
N PRO A 621 -11.68 29.57 -16.11
CA PRO A 621 -12.68 28.56 -15.80
C PRO A 621 -12.09 27.15 -15.92
N SER A 622 -12.40 26.25 -14.99
CA SER A 622 -11.91 24.87 -15.02
C SER A 622 -12.92 23.89 -14.42
N ASP A 623 -13.03 22.70 -15.01
CA ASP A 623 -13.86 21.61 -14.48
C ASP A 623 -13.14 20.75 -13.41
N CYS A 624 -11.87 21.07 -13.13
CA CYS A 624 -11.02 20.45 -12.11
C CYS A 624 -10.97 18.92 -12.18
N LYS A 625 -10.84 18.37 -13.40
CA LYS A 625 -10.85 16.91 -13.63
C LYS A 625 -9.52 16.22 -13.38
N HIS A 626 -8.52 16.95 -12.88
CA HIS A 626 -7.20 16.41 -12.56
C HIS A 626 -7.20 15.36 -11.44
N PHE A 627 -8.25 15.25 -10.64
CA PHE A 627 -8.41 14.15 -9.67
C PHE A 627 -8.86 12.88 -10.38
N GLU A 628 -9.89 12.96 -11.22
CA GLU A 628 -10.45 11.83 -11.97
C GLU A 628 -9.48 11.29 -13.02
N THR A 629 -8.75 12.16 -13.72
CA THR A 629 -7.69 11.73 -14.66
C THR A 629 -6.51 11.09 -13.90
N PHE A 630 -6.20 11.56 -12.70
CA PHE A 630 -5.19 10.93 -11.85
C PHE A 630 -5.64 9.55 -11.35
N ASP A 631 -6.89 9.39 -10.92
CA ASP A 631 -7.45 8.08 -10.56
C ASP A 631 -7.36 7.10 -11.74
N ARG A 632 -7.66 7.58 -12.95
CA ARG A 632 -7.49 6.80 -14.19
C ARG A 632 -6.02 6.41 -14.41
N ALA A 633 -5.10 7.36 -14.25
CA ALA A 633 -3.67 7.12 -14.39
C ALA A 633 -3.17 6.08 -13.38
N GLN A 634 -3.64 6.11 -12.13
CA GLN A 634 -3.31 5.11 -11.11
C GLN A 634 -3.94 3.74 -11.41
N ALA A 635 -5.18 3.69 -11.88
CA ALA A 635 -5.86 2.44 -12.22
C ALA A 635 -5.17 1.69 -13.38
N ILE A 636 -4.43 2.39 -14.23
CA ILE A 636 -3.60 1.80 -15.30
C ILE A 636 -2.35 1.10 -14.73
N ASN A 637 -1.90 1.46 -13.53
CA ASN A 637 -0.70 0.94 -12.86
C ASN A 637 0.58 1.03 -13.73
N PRO A 638 0.97 2.24 -14.18
CA PRO A 638 2.15 2.40 -15.03
C PRO A 638 3.46 2.26 -14.25
N VAL A 639 4.55 1.96 -14.97
CA VAL A 639 5.89 1.92 -14.38
C VAL A 639 6.41 3.31 -14.00
N PHE A 640 6.01 4.36 -14.74
CA PHE A 640 6.24 5.77 -14.43
C PHE A 640 5.25 6.67 -15.19
N TYR A 641 5.23 7.96 -14.82
CA TYR A 641 4.36 8.97 -15.40
C TYR A 641 5.18 9.99 -16.19
N ILE A 642 4.63 10.48 -17.30
CA ILE A 642 5.15 11.63 -18.07
C ILE A 642 4.14 12.76 -17.94
N THR A 643 4.59 13.97 -17.61
CA THR A 643 3.74 15.16 -17.68
C THR A 643 4.19 16.02 -18.84
N LEU A 644 3.25 16.38 -19.72
CA LEU A 644 3.50 17.04 -21.00
C LEU A 644 3.40 18.58 -20.88
N GLY A 645 3.84 19.12 -19.75
CA GLY A 645 3.73 20.55 -19.41
C GLY A 645 2.36 20.93 -18.88
N ASP A 646 2.28 22.15 -18.37
CA ASP A 646 1.11 22.75 -17.75
C ASP A 646 0.50 21.84 -16.67
N MET A 647 1.37 21.41 -15.76
CA MET A 647 1.00 20.64 -14.58
C MET A 647 0.16 21.49 -13.62
N GLN A 648 0.52 22.76 -13.49
CA GLN A 648 -0.27 23.76 -12.79
C GLN A 648 -0.54 24.93 -13.71
N TYR A 649 -1.80 25.09 -14.11
CA TYR A 649 -2.23 26.08 -15.09
C TYR A 649 -2.51 27.45 -14.45
N ASP A 650 -2.65 28.41 -15.35
CA ASP A 650 -2.56 29.86 -15.27
C ASP A 650 -1.15 30.37 -14.99
N ASP A 651 -0.76 30.60 -13.74
CA ASP A 651 0.56 31.18 -13.43
C ASP A 651 1.48 30.21 -12.70
N ALA A 652 1.11 28.92 -12.56
CA ALA A 652 1.92 27.87 -11.93
C ALA A 652 2.59 28.22 -10.59
N LYS A 653 1.96 29.04 -9.74
CA LYS A 653 2.57 29.54 -8.50
C LYS A 653 2.98 28.39 -7.59
N ALA A 654 4.03 28.59 -6.80
CA ALA A 654 4.51 27.60 -5.82
C ALA A 654 3.40 27.16 -4.84
N SER A 655 2.50 28.07 -4.47
CA SER A 655 1.32 27.75 -3.66
C SER A 655 0.43 26.74 -4.37
N ASP A 656 0.12 26.92 -5.65
CA ASP A 656 -0.80 26.07 -6.40
C ASP A 656 -0.21 24.67 -6.63
N PHE A 657 1.09 24.56 -6.86
CA PHE A 657 1.77 23.27 -6.81
C PHE A 657 1.54 22.53 -5.49
N SER A 658 1.63 23.22 -4.35
CA SER A 658 1.46 22.63 -3.02
C SER A 658 0.01 22.40 -2.59
N THR A 659 -0.95 23.23 -3.02
CA THR A 659 -2.34 23.21 -2.54
C THR A 659 -3.34 22.63 -3.54
N VAL A 660 -2.94 22.47 -4.80
CA VAL A 660 -3.76 21.95 -5.90
C VAL A 660 -3.10 20.72 -6.51
N TYR A 661 -1.97 20.88 -7.20
CA TYR A 661 -1.35 19.78 -7.96
C TYR A 661 -0.89 18.61 -7.05
N ALA A 662 -0.33 18.93 -5.89
CA ALA A 662 0.08 17.95 -4.86
C ALA A 662 -1.06 17.05 -4.37
N LYS A 663 -2.32 17.44 -4.54
CA LYS A 663 -3.48 16.65 -4.09
C LYS A 663 -3.89 15.53 -5.06
N SER A 664 -3.36 15.51 -6.28
CA SER A 664 -3.57 14.38 -7.22
C SER A 664 -2.26 13.92 -7.87
N TRP A 665 -1.94 14.37 -9.09
CA TRP A 665 -0.76 13.99 -9.85
C TRP A 665 0.56 14.29 -9.10
N GLY A 666 0.58 15.30 -8.24
CA GLY A 666 1.75 15.60 -7.41
C GLY A 666 2.05 14.55 -6.33
N THR A 667 1.11 13.65 -6.00
CA THR A 667 1.35 12.53 -5.07
C THR A 667 2.34 11.50 -5.64
N VAL A 668 2.44 11.41 -6.97
CA VAL A 668 3.39 10.52 -7.67
C VAL A 668 4.61 11.26 -8.20
N LYS A 669 4.89 12.50 -7.75
CA LYS A 669 6.03 13.30 -8.24
C LYS A 669 7.38 12.56 -8.20
N GLY A 670 7.55 11.66 -7.24
CA GLY A 670 8.74 10.81 -7.09
C GLY A 670 8.89 9.74 -8.17
N ASN A 671 7.91 9.56 -9.05
CA ASN A 671 7.91 8.64 -10.19
C ASN A 671 7.44 9.34 -11.50
N THR A 672 7.50 10.68 -11.53
CA THR A 672 7.15 11.50 -12.69
C THR A 672 8.41 11.95 -13.42
N TRP A 673 8.37 11.92 -14.75
CA TRP A 673 9.33 12.55 -15.64
C TRP A 673 8.69 13.79 -16.27
N PRO A 674 8.92 14.97 -15.67
CA PRO A 674 8.22 16.17 -16.09
C PRO A 674 9.00 16.98 -17.13
N ILE A 675 8.28 17.70 -17.98
CA ILE A 675 8.78 18.88 -18.72
C ILE A 675 7.92 20.09 -18.39
N PRO A 676 8.44 21.33 -18.47
CA PRO A 676 7.64 22.53 -18.28
C PRO A 676 6.79 22.83 -19.54
N GLY A 677 5.57 23.30 -19.32
CA GLY A 677 4.78 24.04 -20.30
C GLY A 677 5.01 25.54 -20.19
N ASN A 678 4.26 26.33 -20.96
CA ASN A 678 4.41 27.78 -20.91
C ASN A 678 3.84 28.37 -19.62
N HIS A 679 2.81 27.76 -19.03
CA HIS A 679 2.23 28.25 -17.77
C HIS A 679 3.18 28.06 -16.59
N GLU A 680 4.07 27.07 -16.65
CA GLU A 680 5.16 26.94 -15.68
C GLU A 680 6.12 28.14 -15.67
N THR A 681 6.18 28.95 -16.73
CA THR A 681 7.04 30.15 -16.81
C THR A 681 6.36 31.43 -16.36
N TYR A 682 5.04 31.42 -16.14
CA TYR A 682 4.27 32.63 -15.85
C TYR A 682 4.20 32.98 -14.34
N ASP A 683 4.80 32.16 -13.46
CA ASP A 683 4.89 32.44 -12.01
C ASP A 683 5.70 33.70 -11.70
N ASP A 684 6.68 33.99 -12.54
CA ASP A 684 7.38 35.27 -12.64
C ASP A 684 7.22 35.82 -14.07
N TYR A 685 6.02 36.33 -14.37
CA TYR A 685 5.64 36.83 -15.70
C TYR A 685 6.64 37.84 -16.30
N ASP A 686 7.32 38.62 -15.46
CA ASP A 686 8.29 39.62 -15.90
C ASP A 686 9.61 38.99 -16.37
N ASN A 687 10.01 37.84 -15.81
CA ASN A 687 11.26 37.16 -16.13
C ASN A 687 11.09 35.84 -16.90
N LEU A 688 9.84 35.36 -17.04
CA LEU A 688 9.48 34.07 -17.64
C LEU A 688 10.30 32.91 -17.02
N ASP A 689 10.52 32.96 -15.72
CA ASP A 689 11.39 32.04 -14.99
C ASP A 689 10.58 30.92 -14.33
N PRO A 690 10.64 29.65 -14.77
CA PRO A 690 9.82 28.58 -14.22
C PRO A 690 10.30 28.07 -12.86
N LYS A 691 10.34 28.96 -11.89
CA LYS A 691 10.98 28.75 -10.59
C LYS A 691 10.15 27.81 -9.73
N ALA A 692 8.84 28.01 -9.65
CA ALA A 692 7.94 27.16 -8.89
C ALA A 692 7.99 25.70 -9.37
N TYR A 693 8.04 25.48 -10.69
CA TYR A 693 8.23 24.17 -11.29
C TYR A 693 9.54 23.51 -10.86
N ARG A 694 10.66 24.23 -10.99
CA ARG A 694 11.98 23.71 -10.59
C ARG A 694 12.05 23.42 -9.09
N ASP A 695 11.50 24.30 -8.25
CA ASP A 695 11.48 24.12 -6.81
C ASP A 695 10.63 22.91 -6.40
N TYR A 696 9.50 22.69 -7.06
CA TYR A 696 8.59 21.59 -6.73
C TYR A 696 9.13 20.21 -7.11
N PHE A 697 9.75 20.08 -8.29
CA PHE A 697 10.26 18.82 -8.82
C PHE A 697 11.77 18.62 -8.58
N GLY A 698 12.52 19.67 -8.23
CA GLY A 698 13.95 19.61 -7.97
C GLY A 698 14.75 19.01 -9.12
N ASN A 699 15.61 18.03 -8.81
CA ASN A 699 16.43 17.33 -9.80
C ASN A 699 15.61 16.59 -10.87
N ARG A 700 14.32 16.32 -10.68
CA ARG A 700 13.46 15.74 -11.72
C ARG A 700 13.09 16.76 -12.81
N ALA A 701 12.96 18.03 -12.43
CA ALA A 701 12.75 19.12 -13.38
C ALA A 701 14.06 19.57 -14.05
N THR A 702 15.19 19.36 -13.37
CA THR A 702 16.50 19.77 -13.88
C THR A 702 17.58 18.69 -13.75
N PRO A 703 17.44 17.53 -14.39
CA PRO A 703 18.53 16.55 -14.43
C PRO A 703 19.79 17.22 -14.98
N GLN A 704 20.90 17.11 -14.24
CA GLN A 704 22.17 17.77 -14.59
C GLN A 704 22.07 19.31 -14.71
N GLY A 705 21.09 19.93 -14.06
CA GLY A 705 20.86 21.37 -14.09
C GLY A 705 20.21 21.88 -15.38
N LYS A 706 19.62 21.00 -16.21
CA LYS A 706 18.95 21.35 -17.48
C LYS A 706 17.50 20.89 -17.47
N MET A 707 16.58 21.72 -17.96
CA MET A 707 15.14 21.39 -18.09
C MET A 707 14.82 20.48 -19.30
N TYR A 708 15.84 20.13 -20.05
CA TYR A 708 15.82 19.12 -21.11
C TYR A 708 16.84 18.04 -20.76
N TYR A 709 16.48 16.79 -21.03
CA TYR A 709 17.27 15.64 -20.65
C TYR A 709 16.79 14.40 -21.41
N SER A 710 17.59 13.34 -21.38
CA SER A 710 17.22 12.05 -21.95
C SER A 710 17.50 10.93 -20.95
N TYR A 711 16.82 9.82 -21.13
CA TYR A 711 17.02 8.62 -20.32
C TYR A 711 16.61 7.38 -21.10
N ASP A 712 17.27 6.27 -20.79
CA ASP A 712 16.94 4.97 -21.35
C ASP A 712 16.04 4.20 -20.40
N TYR A 713 15.00 3.57 -20.93
CA TYR A 713 14.21 2.58 -20.21
C TYR A 713 13.92 1.38 -21.11
N SER A 714 14.40 0.21 -20.72
CA SER A 714 14.41 -0.98 -21.59
C SER A 714 15.14 -0.70 -22.92
N ASN A 715 14.53 -1.05 -24.06
CA ASN A 715 15.02 -0.80 -25.41
C ASN A 715 14.56 0.54 -26.01
N TRP A 716 14.00 1.42 -25.18
CA TRP A 716 13.57 2.74 -25.58
C TRP A 716 14.48 3.83 -25.02
N HIS A 717 14.75 4.81 -25.87
CA HIS A 717 15.36 6.07 -25.51
C HIS A 717 14.26 7.13 -25.41
N PHE A 718 14.18 7.81 -24.27
CA PHE A 718 13.21 8.87 -24.00
C PHE A 718 13.92 10.22 -23.99
N ILE A 719 13.35 11.20 -24.69
CA ILE A 719 13.88 12.56 -24.79
C ILE A 719 12.84 13.55 -24.26
N ALA A 720 13.19 14.23 -23.18
CA ALA A 720 12.41 15.29 -22.55
C ALA A 720 12.91 16.65 -23.04
N LEU A 721 12.04 17.45 -23.64
CA LEU A 721 12.40 18.71 -24.28
C LEU A 721 11.63 19.88 -23.66
N ASP A 722 12.36 20.96 -23.35
CA ASP A 722 11.77 22.22 -22.93
C ASP A 722 11.44 23.06 -24.18
N SER A 723 10.19 22.95 -24.62
CA SER A 723 9.70 23.67 -25.81
C SER A 723 9.62 25.19 -25.64
N ASN A 724 9.69 25.71 -24.42
CA ASN A 724 9.71 27.17 -24.19
C ASN A 724 11.01 27.80 -24.69
N THR A 725 12.07 26.99 -24.87
CA THR A 725 13.42 27.45 -25.17
C THR A 725 13.98 26.84 -26.45
N PHE A 726 13.14 26.50 -27.44
CA PHE A 726 13.59 25.98 -28.74
C PHE A 726 14.38 26.98 -29.61
N THR A 727 14.54 28.22 -29.17
CA THR A 727 15.52 29.17 -29.71
C THR A 727 16.91 29.06 -29.08
N ASP A 728 17.06 28.32 -27.97
CA ASP A 728 18.35 28.08 -27.31
C ASP A 728 19.17 27.06 -28.09
N GLN A 729 20.26 27.56 -28.70
CA GLN A 729 21.19 26.73 -29.46
C GLN A 729 21.87 25.65 -28.60
N ALA A 730 21.99 25.84 -27.28
CA ALA A 730 22.56 24.82 -26.41
C ALA A 730 21.68 23.57 -26.34
N GLN A 731 20.36 23.74 -26.20
CA GLN A 731 19.40 22.63 -26.25
C GLN A 731 19.40 21.96 -27.62
N LEU A 732 19.41 22.73 -28.71
CA LEU A 732 19.43 22.17 -30.07
C LEU A 732 20.72 21.37 -30.35
N ASN A 733 21.88 21.89 -29.92
CA ASN A 733 23.15 21.18 -30.06
C ASN A 733 23.19 19.92 -29.19
N TRP A 734 22.64 20.00 -27.98
CA TRP A 734 22.51 18.84 -27.10
C TRP A 734 21.63 17.76 -27.72
N LEU A 735 20.44 18.12 -28.24
CA LEU A 735 19.53 17.17 -28.89
C LEU A 735 20.19 16.49 -30.09
N ALA A 736 20.90 17.25 -30.93
CA ALA A 736 21.64 16.68 -32.05
C ALA A 736 22.71 15.66 -31.59
N ALA A 737 23.41 15.96 -30.50
CA ALA A 737 24.43 15.06 -29.94
C ALA A 737 23.81 13.82 -29.28
N ASP A 738 22.72 13.99 -28.55
CA ASP A 738 21.95 12.93 -27.88
C ASP A 738 21.45 11.92 -28.92
N LEU A 739 20.73 12.40 -29.94
CA LEU A 739 20.25 11.58 -31.07
C LEU A 739 21.39 10.86 -31.80
N ALA A 740 22.52 11.52 -32.02
CA ALA A 740 23.68 10.92 -32.68
C ALA A 740 24.39 9.86 -31.81
N SER A 741 24.28 9.98 -30.49
CA SER A 741 24.89 9.06 -29.51
C SER A 741 23.99 7.90 -29.12
N ASN A 742 22.68 8.01 -29.39
CA ASN A 742 21.70 6.99 -29.05
C ASN A 742 22.00 5.66 -29.75
N THR A 743 21.97 4.58 -28.98
CA THR A 743 22.18 3.20 -29.46
C THR A 743 20.91 2.35 -29.37
N LYS A 744 19.81 2.91 -28.86
CA LYS A 744 18.51 2.24 -28.76
C LYS A 744 17.80 2.25 -30.10
N GLN A 745 17.11 1.15 -30.40
CA GLN A 745 16.33 1.01 -31.62
C GLN A 745 15.13 1.95 -31.63
N CYS A 746 14.48 2.12 -30.48
CA CYS A 746 13.21 2.83 -30.38
C CYS A 746 13.39 4.15 -29.62
N VAL A 747 12.79 5.23 -30.12
CA VAL A 747 12.90 6.57 -29.51
C VAL A 747 11.53 7.23 -29.34
N VAL A 748 11.26 7.77 -28.15
CA VAL A 748 10.15 8.68 -27.89
C VAL A 748 10.70 10.04 -27.48
N ALA A 749 10.14 11.10 -28.02
CA ALA A 749 10.34 12.45 -27.51
C ALA A 749 9.04 13.00 -26.94
N TYR A 750 9.14 13.89 -25.96
CA TYR A 750 8.01 14.60 -25.42
C TYR A 750 8.38 16.03 -25.03
N MET A 751 7.42 16.92 -25.25
CA MET A 751 7.53 18.37 -25.07
C MET A 751 6.13 18.92 -24.73
N HIS A 752 6.00 20.23 -24.55
CA HIS A 752 4.70 20.84 -24.33
C HIS A 752 4.06 21.31 -25.64
N HIS A 753 4.74 22.20 -26.38
CA HIS A 753 4.19 22.80 -27.60
C HIS A 753 4.30 21.89 -28.84
N PRO A 754 3.18 21.53 -29.49
CA PRO A 754 3.19 20.64 -30.67
C PRO A 754 3.71 21.33 -31.92
N ALA A 755 4.41 20.58 -32.79
CA ALA A 755 4.75 21.10 -34.12
C ALA A 755 3.49 21.19 -35.01
N PHE A 756 2.56 20.25 -34.87
CA PHE A 756 1.29 20.23 -35.59
C PHE A 756 0.11 20.18 -34.63
N SER A 757 -0.87 21.05 -34.80
CA SER A 757 -2.10 20.97 -34.03
C SER A 757 -3.26 21.64 -34.75
N SER A 758 -4.42 21.02 -34.71
CA SER A 758 -5.71 21.56 -35.14
C SER A 758 -6.44 22.30 -34.03
N GLY A 759 -5.91 22.31 -32.81
CA GLY A 759 -6.42 23.08 -31.69
C GLY A 759 -6.35 24.58 -31.93
N ASP A 760 -6.90 25.34 -30.98
CA ASP A 760 -7.03 26.79 -31.10
C ASP A 760 -5.68 27.54 -31.15
N HIS A 761 -4.62 26.99 -30.54
CA HIS A 761 -3.25 27.53 -30.66
C HIS A 761 -2.58 27.07 -31.96
N GLY A 762 -2.84 25.83 -32.36
CA GLY A 762 -2.38 25.28 -33.61
C GLY A 762 -0.88 24.99 -33.64
N ASN A 763 -0.27 25.01 -34.84
CA ASN A 763 1.14 24.67 -35.00
C ASN A 763 2.05 25.69 -34.29
N GLU A 764 2.94 25.23 -33.41
CA GLU A 764 4.00 26.06 -32.85
C GLU A 764 5.18 26.20 -33.84
N PRO A 765 5.47 27.41 -34.37
CA PRO A 765 6.56 27.62 -35.31
C PRO A 765 7.93 27.25 -34.73
N ALA A 766 8.19 27.48 -33.44
CA ALA A 766 9.45 27.14 -32.80
C ALA A 766 9.68 25.62 -32.70
N SER A 767 8.62 24.81 -32.70
CA SER A 767 8.71 23.35 -32.68
C SER A 767 9.02 22.73 -34.05
N GLN A 768 8.87 23.48 -35.15
CA GLN A 768 9.09 22.96 -36.51
C GLN A 768 10.55 22.52 -36.80
N PRO A 769 11.59 23.27 -36.43
CA PRO A 769 12.98 22.81 -36.58
C PRO A 769 13.28 21.56 -35.74
N VAL A 770 12.74 21.48 -34.53
CA VAL A 770 12.93 20.34 -33.62
C VAL A 770 12.22 19.11 -34.16
N TRP A 771 10.98 19.25 -34.64
CA TRP A 771 10.28 18.18 -35.37
C TRP A 771 11.13 17.61 -36.50
N LYS A 772 11.71 18.50 -37.32
CA LYS A 772 12.57 18.08 -38.44
C LYS A 772 13.79 17.30 -37.96
N MET A 773 14.39 17.65 -36.82
CA MET A 773 15.50 16.89 -36.23
C MET A 773 15.05 15.51 -35.78
N LEU A 774 13.96 15.43 -35.01
CA LEU A 774 13.42 14.18 -34.48
C LEU A 774 12.99 13.24 -35.60
N ALA A 775 12.26 13.74 -36.60
CA ALA A 775 11.80 12.95 -37.74
C ALA A 775 12.93 12.47 -38.65
N ASN A 776 13.99 13.27 -38.86
CA ASN A 776 15.16 12.81 -39.62
C ASN A 776 15.99 11.78 -38.85
N ALA A 777 15.88 11.76 -37.51
CA ALA A 777 16.50 10.77 -36.65
C ALA A 777 15.62 9.53 -36.43
N ASN A 778 14.50 9.40 -37.16
CA ASN A 778 13.54 8.31 -37.04
C ASN A 778 12.97 8.14 -35.62
N VAL A 779 12.70 9.25 -34.91
CA VAL A 779 11.96 9.18 -33.65
C VAL A 779 10.56 8.62 -33.93
N GLU A 780 10.07 7.75 -33.06
CA GLU A 780 8.83 7.00 -33.32
C GLU A 780 7.59 7.80 -32.97
N LEU A 781 7.64 8.42 -31.79
CA LEU A 781 6.51 9.09 -31.17
C LEU A 781 6.98 10.41 -30.56
N VAL A 782 6.23 11.47 -30.84
CA VAL A 782 6.34 12.77 -30.20
C VAL A 782 5.04 13.08 -29.45
N LEU A 783 5.14 13.34 -28.15
CA LEU A 783 4.00 13.69 -27.29
C LEU A 783 4.02 15.18 -26.88
N SER A 784 2.84 15.78 -26.76
CA SER A 784 2.60 17.20 -26.44
C SER A 784 1.30 17.44 -25.67
N GLY A 785 1.13 18.59 -25.02
CA GLY A 785 -0.04 18.96 -24.18
C GLY A 785 -0.82 20.14 -24.75
N HIS A 786 -0.37 21.36 -24.45
CA HIS A 786 -0.68 22.72 -24.94
C HIS A 786 -2.09 23.11 -25.42
N ASP A 787 -2.74 22.34 -26.30
CA ASP A 787 -3.97 22.81 -26.97
C ASP A 787 -5.25 22.46 -26.21
N HIS A 788 -5.17 21.86 -25.02
CA HIS A 788 -6.35 21.48 -24.24
C HIS A 788 -7.29 20.51 -24.97
N ASP A 789 -6.71 19.71 -25.87
CA ASP A 789 -7.40 18.72 -26.67
C ASP A 789 -6.59 17.43 -26.80
N TYR A 790 -7.21 16.41 -27.38
CA TYR A 790 -6.48 15.24 -27.86
C TYR A 790 -6.51 15.21 -29.37
N GLU A 791 -5.32 15.15 -29.97
CA GLU A 791 -5.16 14.98 -31.40
C GLU A 791 -4.03 14.01 -31.72
N ARG A 792 -4.32 13.00 -32.55
CA ARG A 792 -3.32 12.12 -33.12
C ARG A 792 -3.16 12.38 -34.60
N PHE A 793 -1.92 12.52 -35.04
CA PHE A 793 -1.54 12.57 -36.45
C PHE A 793 -1.15 11.18 -36.95
N ASN A 794 -1.31 10.92 -38.25
CA ASN A 794 -0.67 9.77 -38.89
C ASN A 794 0.84 9.96 -38.91
N ALA A 795 1.59 8.88 -39.20
CA ALA A 795 3.04 8.96 -39.35
C ALA A 795 3.43 9.98 -40.44
N MET A 796 4.38 10.85 -40.09
CA MET A 796 4.80 12.00 -40.88
C MET A 796 6.32 12.06 -41.03
N ASN A 797 6.79 12.50 -42.20
CA ASN A 797 8.21 12.77 -42.41
C ASN A 797 8.63 14.14 -41.84
N ALA A 798 9.90 14.49 -42.06
CA ALA A 798 10.50 15.73 -41.58
C ALA A 798 9.89 17.02 -42.16
N SER A 799 9.04 16.95 -43.19
CA SER A 799 8.26 18.09 -43.69
C SER A 799 6.81 18.11 -43.22
N GLY A 800 6.40 17.16 -42.35
CA GLY A 800 5.01 17.02 -41.90
C GLY A 800 4.09 16.34 -42.92
N ALA A 801 4.63 15.76 -44.00
CA ALA A 801 3.85 15.03 -44.99
C ALA A 801 3.70 13.56 -44.58
N ALA A 802 2.58 12.93 -44.94
CA ALA A 802 2.31 11.53 -44.61
C ALA A 802 3.45 10.61 -45.10
N SER A 803 3.87 9.71 -44.23
CA SER A 803 4.94 8.73 -44.49
C SER A 803 4.66 7.45 -43.72
N SER A 804 4.73 6.30 -44.37
CA SER A 804 4.52 5.00 -43.71
C SER A 804 5.65 4.62 -42.73
N SER A 805 6.80 5.27 -42.85
CA SER A 805 7.98 5.15 -41.99
C SER A 805 8.32 6.54 -41.43
N GLY A 806 7.34 7.21 -40.85
CA GLY A 806 7.50 8.54 -40.28
C GLY A 806 7.17 8.57 -38.79
N THR A 807 7.53 9.66 -38.15
CA THR A 807 7.23 9.94 -36.75
C THR A 807 5.74 10.21 -36.57
N VAL A 808 5.14 9.66 -35.51
CA VAL A 808 3.78 9.98 -35.09
C VAL A 808 3.82 11.11 -34.06
N GLN A 809 2.93 12.09 -34.19
CA GLN A 809 2.73 13.12 -33.16
C GLN A 809 1.36 12.95 -32.49
N ILE A 810 1.33 13.12 -31.16
CA ILE A 810 0.11 13.12 -30.37
C ILE A 810 0.10 14.35 -29.45
N VAL A 811 -0.97 15.13 -29.54
CA VAL A 811 -1.38 16.15 -28.58
C VAL A 811 -2.31 15.47 -27.57
N SER A 812 -2.02 15.61 -26.27
CA SER A 812 -2.67 14.93 -25.17
C SER A 812 -2.88 15.88 -23.99
N GLY A 813 -3.56 17.00 -24.27
CA GLY A 813 -3.88 18.11 -23.37
C GLY A 813 -5.19 17.97 -22.60
N LEU A 814 -5.70 16.75 -22.39
CA LEU A 814 -6.97 16.51 -21.70
C LEU A 814 -6.78 16.02 -20.26
N GLY A 815 -5.68 16.44 -19.63
CA GLY A 815 -5.23 15.98 -18.31
C GLY A 815 -6.07 16.49 -17.13
N GLY A 816 -6.93 17.49 -17.32
CA GLY A 816 -7.92 17.88 -16.31
C GLY A 816 -8.24 19.37 -16.23
N HIS A 817 -7.54 20.22 -16.98
CA HIS A 817 -7.87 21.63 -17.20
C HIS A 817 -9.03 21.81 -18.19
N GLU A 818 -9.56 23.02 -18.49
CA GLU A 818 -10.69 23.11 -19.44
C GLU A 818 -10.36 22.54 -20.81
N MET A 819 -11.36 21.98 -21.49
CA MET A 819 -11.26 21.57 -22.90
C MET A 819 -11.42 22.76 -23.82
N ARG A 820 -10.75 22.72 -24.98
CA ARG A 820 -10.91 23.71 -26.04
C ARG A 820 -11.47 23.12 -27.33
N ASP A 821 -11.96 24.01 -28.19
CA ASP A 821 -12.47 23.61 -29.49
C ASP A 821 -11.33 23.46 -30.50
N PHE A 822 -11.63 22.78 -31.61
CA PHE A 822 -10.70 22.69 -32.73
C PHE A 822 -10.90 23.86 -33.69
N GLY A 823 -9.80 24.47 -34.10
CA GLY A 823 -9.75 25.40 -35.22
C GLY A 823 -9.65 24.69 -36.58
N ASN A 824 -8.78 25.21 -37.44
CA ASN A 824 -8.59 24.65 -38.77
C ASN A 824 -7.85 23.31 -38.70
N THR A 825 -8.55 22.24 -39.10
CA THR A 825 -8.00 20.89 -39.24
C THR A 825 -6.70 20.89 -40.07
N LYS A 826 -5.62 20.39 -39.47
CA LYS A 826 -4.34 20.22 -40.14
C LYS A 826 -4.32 18.95 -40.99
N ALA A 827 -3.49 18.98 -42.03
CA ALA A 827 -3.23 17.81 -42.85
C ALA A 827 -2.69 16.66 -41.99
N ASN A 828 -3.06 15.43 -42.33
CA ASN A 828 -2.66 14.20 -41.63
C ASN A 828 -3.17 14.03 -40.18
N SER A 829 -4.00 14.95 -39.68
CA SER A 829 -4.80 14.74 -38.48
C SER A 829 -5.69 13.51 -38.65
N ALA A 830 -5.53 12.52 -37.76
CA ALA A 830 -6.16 11.21 -37.86
C ALA A 830 -7.32 11.04 -36.87
N LYS A 831 -7.17 11.57 -35.65
CA LYS A 831 -8.18 11.53 -34.61
C LYS A 831 -8.13 12.81 -33.79
N ARG A 832 -9.30 13.33 -33.42
CA ARG A 832 -9.49 14.51 -32.59
C ARG A 832 -10.56 14.23 -31.54
N ILE A 833 -10.33 14.62 -30.30
CA ILE A 833 -11.27 14.49 -29.18
C ILE A 833 -11.17 15.76 -28.33
N ASN A 834 -12.31 16.37 -28.03
CA ASN A 834 -12.46 17.47 -27.07
C ASN A 834 -13.76 17.33 -26.26
N THR A 835 -14.18 16.09 -26.03
CA THR A 835 -15.47 15.75 -25.40
C THR A 835 -15.32 14.88 -24.15
N ALA A 836 -14.10 14.45 -23.81
CA ALA A 836 -13.84 13.58 -22.66
C ALA A 836 -12.43 13.80 -22.11
N TYR A 837 -12.32 14.00 -20.80
CA TYR A 837 -11.03 14.06 -20.11
C TYR A 837 -10.42 12.66 -20.04
N GLY A 838 -9.09 12.58 -20.06
CA GLY A 838 -8.41 11.30 -20.10
C GLY A 838 -6.90 11.40 -20.06
N VAL A 839 -6.26 10.26 -20.25
CA VAL A 839 -4.80 10.14 -20.26
C VAL A 839 -4.34 9.27 -21.42
N SER A 840 -3.13 9.52 -21.90
CA SER A 840 -2.46 8.68 -22.90
C SER A 840 -1.77 7.51 -22.19
N LYS A 841 -2.30 6.29 -22.38
CA LYS A 841 -1.66 5.03 -21.99
C LYS A 841 -0.72 4.57 -23.11
N LEU A 842 0.51 4.23 -22.76
CA LEU A 842 1.55 3.80 -23.70
C LEU A 842 2.04 2.42 -23.27
N ASP A 843 1.62 1.39 -24.00
CA ASP A 843 2.09 0.01 -23.80
C ASP A 843 3.25 -0.28 -24.75
N PHE A 844 4.46 -0.14 -24.25
CA PHE A 844 5.69 -0.40 -24.96
C PHE A 844 5.95 -1.90 -25.04
N THR A 845 6.43 -2.37 -26.17
CA THR A 845 7.18 -3.61 -26.35
C THR A 845 8.60 -3.22 -26.75
N ASP A 846 9.40 -4.19 -27.16
CA ASP A 846 10.75 -3.93 -27.63
C ASP A 846 10.86 -3.23 -28.98
N THR A 847 9.85 -3.39 -29.81
CA THR A 847 9.86 -2.95 -31.20
C THR A 847 8.64 -2.12 -31.53
N SER A 848 7.78 -1.81 -30.56
CA SER A 848 6.59 -1.02 -30.79
C SER A 848 6.06 -0.39 -29.52
N VAL A 849 5.26 0.67 -29.66
CA VAL A 849 4.44 1.23 -28.61
C VAL A 849 2.99 1.24 -29.07
N THR A 850 2.09 0.69 -28.26
CA THR A 850 0.65 0.87 -28.45
C THR A 850 0.19 2.03 -27.60
N HIS A 851 -0.16 3.13 -28.26
CA HIS A 851 -0.84 4.26 -27.64
C HIS A 851 -2.34 3.97 -27.54
N SER A 852 -2.94 4.34 -26.41
CA SER A 852 -4.38 4.37 -26.20
C SER A 852 -4.76 5.64 -25.43
N PHE A 853 -5.70 6.43 -25.95
CA PHE A 853 -6.30 7.50 -25.15
C PHE A 853 -7.47 6.94 -24.35
N VAL A 854 -7.36 6.98 -23.02
CA VAL A 854 -8.30 6.37 -22.09
C VAL A 854 -9.00 7.46 -21.28
N ASP A 855 -10.33 7.50 -21.33
CA ASP A 855 -11.10 8.48 -20.59
C ASP A 855 -11.14 8.20 -19.08
N ILE A 856 -11.65 9.16 -18.29
CA ILE A 856 -11.84 9.01 -16.84
C ILE A 856 -12.68 7.76 -16.47
N GLY A 857 -13.61 7.33 -17.31
CA GLY A 857 -14.45 6.14 -17.14
C GLY A 857 -13.74 4.82 -17.44
N GLY A 858 -12.61 4.87 -18.17
CA GLY A 858 -11.81 3.71 -18.57
C GLY A 858 -12.08 3.24 -20.00
N THR A 859 -12.86 4.00 -20.75
CA THR A 859 -13.14 3.74 -22.16
C THR A 859 -11.93 4.14 -22.99
N VAL A 860 -11.47 3.25 -23.87
CA VAL A 860 -10.47 3.58 -24.88
C VAL A 860 -11.17 4.29 -26.04
N LEU A 861 -10.86 5.58 -26.24
CA LEU A 861 -11.50 6.42 -27.27
C LEU A 861 -10.71 6.50 -28.58
N ASP A 862 -9.42 6.20 -28.51
CA ASP A 862 -8.52 6.04 -29.65
C ASP A 862 -7.38 5.10 -29.30
N THR A 863 -6.83 4.42 -30.31
CA THR A 863 -5.67 3.55 -30.16
C THR A 863 -4.86 3.50 -31.45
N ASN A 864 -3.53 3.41 -31.31
CA ASN A 864 -2.62 3.29 -32.43
C ASN A 864 -1.35 2.54 -32.00
N THR A 865 -0.91 1.57 -32.80
CA THR A 865 0.37 0.88 -32.59
C THR A 865 1.43 1.44 -33.53
N ILE A 866 2.53 1.90 -32.95
CA ILE A 866 3.68 2.49 -33.65
C ILE A 866 4.82 1.48 -33.55
N THR A 867 5.39 1.07 -34.68
CA THR A 867 6.52 0.14 -34.73
C THR A 867 7.80 0.92 -34.94
N CYS A 868 8.87 0.54 -34.26
CA CYS A 868 10.15 1.22 -34.39
C CYS A 868 10.75 1.04 -35.79
N HIS A 869 11.45 2.06 -36.27
CA HIS A 869 12.10 2.09 -37.58
C HIS A 869 13.27 1.11 -37.71
#